data_AF-A0A1H9SSM7-F1
#
_entry.id   AF-A0A1H9SSM7-F1
#
_cell.length_a   1.000
_cell.length_b   1.000
_cell.length_c   1.000
_cell.angle_alpha   90.00
_cell.angle_beta   90.00
_cell.angle_gamma   90.00
#
_symmetry.space_group_name_H-M   'P 1'
#
loop_
_entity.id
_entity.type
_entity.pdbx_description
1 polymer ?
#
loop_
_entity_poly.entity_id
_entity_poly.type
_entity_poly.pdbx_seq_one_letter_code
_entity_poly.pdbx_strand_id
1 'polypeptide(L)'
;MAEYQLIQFGVIQAYFKIQKGQKTQIKMLTVETGQLGDYRFITEADAHYFTTSLKYPLADLLERMAQLQSYPFSPTEQKLTTDWQGVYHRLDEQLWVEREKKFPMDIWTVNQQFRGVILPNSQKISFLMEVGYPQHPLLAEWEKSVPKIIKEHPYGIQFQQSELVPMRDGVHLSTCVMLPSKGTHFPVIFMRTPYGKEEAMIAHYPYVQLGYAVVLQDVRGRNLSEGDPYIPKIYDQPDGDDTLNWIAAQEWCNGEIGMIGASYGGYVQWAAAASGNPHLKAMVSIVTAGSPFVDLPRKGGTFTSGGIALNFGLASKKFDRTKLMRDDWDELIKIRPIQDIPVKGLGFRIPFVEEQLQHPAYDTFWGKANWHAKKEQIQAPAMVVSGWYDDNYGGTTEALDVVADYPRDKCKIILGPWLHNGNTNRDICGISMGDKAIRHDLDLQYIKWLNHFLMGEENGITAEKSVDYYTIGAGEWKQAETWPPTNIQLETLYFQSNGQANSDIQAGQLVTQQSDTNEVDHYLYDPENPTPHLIDLSENELSCPDDYATVELRPDVLTYTTAPFATAKTVTGSATISFYASSTAVDTDWVVRLCEVTPEGKSIKLADGFLGATFRESFTEPSLLTPNQVYLYEIETARISAEIQAGHALRVSITSSAANYIFPNSNTAEGFNSGINLVAEQTIYHNQQYPSKVVIPIEKD
;
A
#
# COMPACT_ATOMS: atom_id res chain seq x y z
N MET A 1 28.84 6.72 -29.92
CA MET A 1 28.57 6.87 -28.49
C MET A 1 27.43 7.85 -28.32
N ALA A 2 26.27 7.36 -27.87
CA ALA A 2 25.13 8.24 -27.55
C ALA A 2 25.24 8.69 -26.09
N GLU A 3 24.83 9.91 -25.82
CA GLU A 3 24.83 10.51 -24.49
C GLU A 3 23.40 10.54 -23.97
N TYR A 4 23.18 10.04 -22.74
CA TYR A 4 21.88 9.99 -22.09
C TYR A 4 21.92 10.80 -20.79
N GLN A 5 20.84 11.49 -20.46
CA GLN A 5 20.65 12.20 -19.21
C GLN A 5 19.65 11.46 -18.32
N LEU A 6 20.03 11.22 -17.07
CA LEU A 6 19.14 10.72 -16.02
C LEU A 6 18.46 11.91 -15.34
N ILE A 7 17.14 11.93 -15.39
CA ILE A 7 16.29 12.96 -14.79
C ILE A 7 15.43 12.30 -13.71
N GLN A 8 15.43 12.89 -12.52
CA GLN A 8 14.57 12.52 -11.40
C GLN A 8 14.00 13.81 -10.80
N PHE A 9 12.69 13.88 -10.55
CA PHE A 9 12.01 15.09 -10.06
C PHE A 9 12.33 16.35 -10.89
N GLY A 10 12.44 16.19 -12.22
CA GLY A 10 12.82 17.28 -13.13
C GLY A 10 14.29 17.74 -13.06
N VAL A 11 15.12 17.14 -12.19
CA VAL A 11 16.54 17.48 -12.00
C VAL A 11 17.44 16.45 -12.68
N ILE A 12 18.47 16.93 -13.38
CA ILE A 12 19.47 16.07 -14.01
C ILE A 12 20.43 15.52 -12.94
N GLN A 13 20.38 14.21 -12.72
CA GLN A 13 21.19 13.51 -11.72
C GLN A 13 22.53 13.02 -12.28
N ALA A 14 22.58 12.66 -13.57
CA ALA A 14 23.79 12.23 -14.23
C ALA A 14 23.66 12.25 -15.76
N TYR A 15 24.79 12.26 -16.45
CA TYR A 15 24.88 11.89 -17.86
C TYR A 15 25.68 10.59 -18.02
N PHE A 16 25.25 9.75 -18.96
CA PHE A 16 25.86 8.48 -19.32
C PHE A 16 26.23 8.48 -20.80
N LYS A 17 27.49 8.16 -21.11
CA LYS A 17 27.93 7.91 -22.48
C LYS A 17 27.95 6.42 -22.74
N ILE A 18 26.96 5.94 -23.51
CA ILE A 18 26.68 4.53 -23.72
C ILE A 18 27.01 4.15 -25.17
N GLN A 19 27.76 3.07 -25.34
CA GLN A 19 28.03 2.46 -26.63
C GLN A 19 28.24 0.95 -26.47
N LYS A 20 27.58 0.16 -27.32
CA LYS A 20 27.72 -1.30 -27.33
C LYS A 20 29.19 -1.72 -27.42
N GLY A 21 29.61 -2.59 -26.50
CA GLY A 21 30.99 -3.12 -26.44
C GLY A 21 32.05 -2.17 -25.90
N GLN A 22 31.68 -1.00 -25.34
CA GLN A 22 32.61 -0.07 -24.72
C GLN A 22 32.25 0.21 -23.25
N LYS A 23 33.24 0.59 -22.44
CA LYS A 23 33.00 0.98 -21.04
C LYS A 23 32.22 2.29 -20.99
N THR A 24 31.12 2.30 -20.24
CA THR A 24 30.29 3.50 -20.03
C THR A 24 31.04 4.55 -19.20
N GLN A 25 30.98 5.80 -19.63
CA GLN A 25 31.42 6.95 -18.84
C GLN A 25 30.21 7.63 -18.20
N ILE A 26 30.41 8.17 -17.01
CA ILE A 26 29.40 8.89 -16.23
C ILE A 26 29.92 10.30 -15.88
N LYS A 27 29.00 11.26 -15.91
CA LYS A 27 29.15 12.61 -15.37
C LYS A 27 28.02 12.81 -14.36
N MET A 28 28.34 12.74 -13.07
CA MET A 28 27.34 12.67 -11.98
C MET A 28 27.16 14.02 -11.28
N LEU A 29 25.94 14.31 -10.84
CA LEU A 29 25.62 15.44 -9.97
C LEU A 29 26.19 15.17 -8.57
N THR A 30 26.99 16.10 -8.06
CA THR A 30 27.50 16.05 -6.69
C THR A 30 26.43 16.63 -5.77
N VAL A 31 25.92 15.84 -4.84
CA VAL A 31 24.76 16.23 -4.01
C VAL A 31 25.07 17.43 -3.13
N GLU A 32 26.30 17.56 -2.62
CA GLU A 32 26.71 18.65 -1.73
C GLU A 32 26.79 20.00 -2.45
N THR A 33 27.25 20.01 -3.70
CA THR A 33 27.49 21.25 -4.46
C THR A 33 26.36 21.60 -5.40
N GLY A 34 25.52 20.63 -5.78
CA GLY A 34 24.52 20.79 -6.84
C GLY A 34 25.15 20.96 -8.22
N GLN A 35 26.41 20.55 -8.40
CA GLN A 35 27.15 20.68 -9.66
C GLN A 35 27.51 19.33 -10.25
N LEU A 36 27.45 19.24 -11.58
CA LEU A 36 27.92 18.07 -12.32
C LEU A 36 29.45 18.07 -12.39
N GLY A 37 30.06 16.93 -12.07
CA GLY A 37 31.51 16.74 -12.21
C GLY A 37 31.97 16.59 -13.66
N ASP A 38 33.17 16.03 -13.85
CA ASP A 38 33.69 15.65 -15.15
C ASP A 38 33.34 14.20 -15.53
N TYR A 39 33.47 13.88 -16.81
CA TYR A 39 33.32 12.51 -17.28
C TYR A 39 34.41 11.60 -16.73
N ARG A 40 34.00 10.49 -16.10
CA ARG A 40 34.87 9.42 -15.63
C ARG A 40 34.22 8.06 -15.85
N PHE A 41 34.96 6.97 -15.65
CA PHE A 41 34.36 5.63 -15.66
C PHE A 41 33.53 5.39 -14.40
N ILE A 42 32.50 4.55 -14.55
CA ILE A 42 31.64 4.10 -13.45
C ILE A 42 32.47 3.29 -12.45
N THR A 43 32.30 3.59 -11.17
CA THR A 43 32.88 2.88 -10.03
C THR A 43 31.84 1.96 -9.39
N GLU A 44 32.27 1.07 -8.49
CA GLU A 44 31.36 0.21 -7.71
C GLU A 44 30.41 1.04 -6.84
N ALA A 45 30.89 2.16 -6.28
CA ALA A 45 30.07 3.06 -5.47
C ALA A 45 28.94 3.70 -6.29
N ASP A 46 29.21 4.11 -7.54
CA ASP A 46 28.16 4.63 -8.43
C ASP A 46 27.14 3.54 -8.77
N ALA A 47 27.63 2.33 -9.07
CA ALA A 47 26.76 1.20 -9.38
C ALA A 47 25.82 0.89 -8.22
N HIS A 48 26.32 0.89 -6.98
CA HIS A 48 25.51 0.70 -5.78
C HIS A 48 24.50 1.84 -5.57
N TYR A 49 24.94 3.09 -5.70
CA TYR A 49 24.09 4.28 -5.55
C TYR A 49 22.91 4.26 -6.54
N PHE A 50 23.19 4.08 -7.84
CA PHE A 50 22.13 4.09 -8.85
C PHE A 50 21.28 2.83 -8.82
N THR A 51 21.83 1.66 -8.47
CA THR A 51 21.00 0.45 -8.28
C THR A 51 19.97 0.68 -7.18
N THR A 52 20.37 1.33 -6.08
CA THR A 52 19.48 1.66 -4.97
C THR A 52 18.46 2.74 -5.35
N SER A 53 18.92 3.80 -6.02
CA SER A 53 18.09 4.94 -6.44
C SER A 53 17.06 4.59 -7.52
N LEU A 54 17.43 3.71 -8.46
CA LEU A 54 16.57 3.30 -9.58
C LEU A 54 15.70 2.08 -9.25
N LYS A 55 16.05 1.31 -8.20
CA LYS A 55 15.51 -0.03 -7.92
C LYS A 55 15.72 -1.01 -9.09
N TYR A 56 16.82 -0.81 -9.81
CA TYR A 56 17.17 -1.57 -11.00
C TYR A 56 18.69 -1.70 -11.12
N PRO A 57 19.27 -2.89 -11.32
CA PRO A 57 20.72 -3.06 -11.44
C PRO A 57 21.31 -2.17 -12.55
N LEU A 58 22.20 -1.24 -12.18
CA LEU A 58 22.74 -0.26 -13.14
C LEU A 58 23.46 -0.93 -14.33
N ALA A 59 24.20 -2.01 -14.08
CA ALA A 59 24.93 -2.73 -15.13
C ALA A 59 23.96 -3.28 -16.19
N ASP A 60 22.93 -4.01 -15.76
CA ASP A 60 21.89 -4.57 -16.62
C ASP A 60 21.17 -3.48 -17.41
N LEU A 61 20.86 -2.35 -16.77
CA LEU A 61 20.20 -1.22 -17.41
C LEU A 61 21.02 -0.70 -18.59
N LEU A 62 22.30 -0.39 -18.34
CA LEU A 62 23.19 0.17 -19.34
C LEU A 62 23.46 -0.81 -20.49
N GLU A 63 23.57 -2.11 -20.19
CA GLU A 63 23.72 -3.15 -21.20
C GLU A 63 22.47 -3.24 -22.10
N ARG A 64 21.28 -3.33 -21.51
CA ARG A 64 20.02 -3.42 -22.26
C ARG A 64 19.79 -2.17 -23.12
N MET A 65 20.05 -0.98 -22.59
CA MET A 65 20.00 0.26 -23.38
C MET A 65 20.94 0.23 -24.59
N ALA A 66 22.17 -0.27 -24.42
CA ALA A 66 23.11 -0.40 -25.53
C ALA A 66 22.64 -1.39 -26.61
N GLN A 67 21.88 -2.42 -26.23
CA GLN A 67 21.25 -3.35 -27.17
C GLN A 67 20.06 -2.70 -27.90
N LEU A 68 19.23 -1.92 -27.18
CA LEU A 68 18.06 -1.22 -27.71
C LEU A 68 18.39 -0.13 -28.73
N GLN A 69 19.58 0.47 -28.68
CA GLN A 69 20.06 1.46 -29.67
C GLN A 69 20.00 0.97 -31.12
N SER A 70 20.14 -0.34 -31.34
CA SER A 70 20.08 -0.97 -32.66
C SER A 70 18.76 -1.70 -32.93
N TYR A 71 17.80 -1.64 -32.01
CA TYR A 71 16.56 -2.41 -32.11
C TYR A 71 15.56 -1.73 -33.06
N PRO A 72 14.99 -2.45 -34.04
CA PRO A 72 13.98 -1.90 -34.93
C PRO A 72 12.60 -1.92 -34.25
N PHE A 73 12.00 -0.75 -33.99
CA PHE A 73 10.64 -0.69 -33.44
C PHE A 73 9.63 -0.56 -34.58
N SER A 74 8.82 -1.58 -34.81
CA SER A 74 7.81 -1.55 -35.88
C SER A 74 6.59 -0.71 -35.48
N PRO A 75 6.01 0.08 -36.40
CA PRO A 75 4.79 0.84 -36.15
C PRO A 75 3.53 -0.01 -36.22
N THR A 76 3.63 -1.31 -36.53
CA THR A 76 2.48 -2.24 -36.57
C THR A 76 2.53 -3.28 -35.46
N GLU A 77 3.68 -3.49 -34.83
CA GLU A 77 3.80 -4.42 -33.71
C GLU A 77 3.09 -3.86 -32.46
N GLN A 78 2.40 -4.77 -31.76
CA GLN A 78 1.71 -4.49 -30.50
C GLN A 78 2.41 -5.13 -29.31
N LYS A 79 3.26 -6.13 -29.58
CA LYS A 79 4.02 -6.86 -28.58
C LYS A 79 5.45 -7.06 -29.07
N LEU A 80 6.39 -6.93 -28.17
CA LEU A 80 7.82 -7.07 -28.40
C LEU A 80 8.39 -8.00 -27.32
N THR A 81 9.18 -9.00 -27.73
CA THR A 81 10.01 -9.80 -26.82
C THR A 81 11.48 -9.57 -27.15
N THR A 82 12.27 -9.19 -26.16
CA THR A 82 13.71 -8.89 -26.32
C THR A 82 14.59 -10.12 -26.07
N ASP A 83 15.87 -10.01 -26.40
CA ASP A 83 16.85 -11.10 -26.22
C ASP A 83 16.99 -11.53 -24.74
N TRP A 84 16.81 -10.61 -23.80
CA TRP A 84 16.80 -10.88 -22.35
C TRP A 84 15.43 -11.36 -21.82
N GLN A 85 14.54 -11.80 -22.71
CA GLN A 85 13.19 -12.26 -22.39
C GLN A 85 12.29 -11.19 -21.75
N GLY A 86 12.58 -9.90 -21.97
CA GLY A 86 11.68 -8.82 -21.57
C GLY A 86 10.47 -8.80 -22.48
N VAL A 87 9.27 -8.76 -21.89
CA VAL A 87 8.00 -8.72 -22.62
C VAL A 87 7.44 -7.29 -22.56
N TYR A 88 7.24 -6.69 -23.73
CA TYR A 88 6.75 -5.32 -23.86
C TYR A 88 5.47 -5.26 -24.65
N HIS A 89 4.51 -4.48 -24.16
CA HIS A 89 3.31 -4.13 -24.90
C HIS A 89 3.41 -2.69 -25.38
N ARG A 90 2.92 -2.42 -26.58
CA ARG A 90 2.85 -1.06 -27.09
C ARG A 90 1.67 -0.33 -26.44
N LEU A 91 1.97 0.70 -25.66
CA LEU A 91 0.92 1.53 -25.04
C LEU A 91 0.42 2.60 -26.00
N ASP A 92 1.35 3.26 -26.71
CA ASP A 92 1.04 4.31 -27.69
C ASP A 92 2.11 4.37 -28.81
N GLU A 93 2.15 5.45 -29.57
CA GLU A 93 3.12 5.62 -30.66
C GLU A 93 4.58 5.73 -30.22
N GLN A 94 4.80 6.12 -28.96
CA GLN A 94 6.13 6.41 -28.41
C GLN A 94 6.51 5.47 -27.27
N LEU A 95 5.55 4.88 -26.56
CA LEU A 95 5.82 4.12 -25.34
C LEU A 95 5.52 2.62 -25.49
N TRP A 96 6.51 1.82 -25.06
CA TRP A 96 6.40 0.38 -24.89
C TRP A 96 6.58 0.07 -23.41
N VAL A 97 5.60 -0.60 -22.80
CA VAL A 97 5.57 -0.87 -21.36
C VAL A 97 5.98 -2.30 -21.08
N GLU A 98 6.88 -2.50 -20.11
CA GLU A 98 7.31 -3.84 -19.72
C GLU A 98 6.22 -4.51 -18.87
N ARG A 99 5.97 -5.79 -19.16
CA ARG A 99 5.01 -6.67 -18.51
C ARG A 99 5.72 -7.72 -17.66
N GLU A 100 4.99 -8.35 -16.75
CA GLU A 100 5.47 -9.48 -15.92
C GLU A 100 6.71 -9.13 -15.07
N LYS A 101 6.87 -7.84 -14.74
CA LYS A 101 8.03 -7.32 -13.99
C LYS A 101 7.60 -6.37 -12.89
N LYS A 102 8.17 -6.56 -11.69
CA LYS A 102 8.18 -5.57 -10.62
C LYS A 102 9.32 -4.58 -10.87
N PHE A 103 9.03 -3.28 -10.83
CA PHE A 103 9.93 -2.21 -11.28
C PHE A 103 10.29 -2.35 -12.78
N PRO A 104 9.32 -2.16 -13.68
CA PRO A 104 9.53 -2.30 -15.12
C PRO A 104 10.48 -1.24 -15.68
N MET A 105 11.13 -1.56 -16.80
CA MET A 105 11.92 -0.65 -17.62
C MET A 105 11.15 -0.33 -18.91
N ASP A 106 10.25 0.65 -18.87
CA ASP A 106 9.46 1.03 -20.04
C ASP A 106 10.36 1.71 -21.09
N ILE A 107 10.14 1.43 -22.37
CA ILE A 107 10.96 1.90 -23.49
C ILE A 107 10.26 3.05 -24.19
N TRP A 108 10.99 4.17 -24.32
CA TRP A 108 10.54 5.34 -25.06
C TRP A 108 11.22 5.42 -26.43
N THR A 109 10.40 5.72 -27.44
CA THR A 109 10.79 5.79 -28.85
C THR A 109 10.28 7.06 -29.50
N VAL A 110 11.03 7.58 -30.47
CA VAL A 110 10.61 8.70 -31.33
C VAL A 110 10.94 8.32 -32.76
N ASN A 111 9.97 8.47 -33.66
CA ASN A 111 10.09 8.05 -35.06
C ASN A 111 10.59 6.60 -35.18
N GLN A 112 10.01 5.68 -34.38
CA GLN A 112 10.34 4.25 -34.42
C GLN A 112 11.80 3.91 -34.05
N GLN A 113 12.46 4.79 -33.30
CA GLN A 113 13.84 4.61 -32.84
C GLN A 113 13.91 4.77 -31.33
N PHE A 114 14.72 3.95 -30.67
CA PHE A 114 15.00 4.05 -29.23
C PHE A 114 15.53 5.43 -28.87
N ARG A 115 14.94 6.05 -27.84
CA ARG A 115 15.40 7.34 -27.30
C ARG A 115 15.64 7.34 -25.80
N GLY A 116 15.14 6.34 -25.07
CA GLY A 116 15.41 6.24 -23.65
C GLY A 116 14.50 5.25 -22.96
N VAL A 117 14.60 5.24 -21.63
CA VAL A 117 13.78 4.38 -20.78
C VAL A 117 13.17 5.17 -19.63
N ILE A 118 12.03 4.68 -19.15
CA ILE A 118 11.30 5.19 -17.99
C ILE A 118 11.28 4.08 -16.94
N LEU A 119 11.75 4.40 -15.74
CA LEU A 119 11.88 3.47 -14.62
C LEU A 119 10.97 3.94 -13.48
N PRO A 120 9.69 3.51 -13.46
CA PRO A 120 8.82 3.72 -12.32
C PRO A 120 9.26 2.90 -11.11
N ASN A 121 9.26 3.53 -9.94
CA ASN A 121 9.32 2.82 -8.67
C ASN A 121 8.39 3.48 -7.65
N SER A 122 8.32 2.89 -6.46
CA SER A 122 7.41 3.29 -5.38
C SER A 122 7.61 4.73 -4.86
N GLN A 123 8.78 5.32 -5.13
CA GLN A 123 9.19 6.62 -4.60
C GLN A 123 9.21 7.72 -5.67
N LYS A 124 9.50 7.36 -6.93
CA LYS A 124 9.72 8.32 -8.03
C LYS A 124 9.68 7.66 -9.40
N ILE A 125 9.62 8.50 -10.43
CA ILE A 125 9.76 8.13 -11.83
C ILE A 125 11.11 8.63 -12.33
N SER A 126 11.96 7.72 -12.80
CA SER A 126 13.27 8.08 -13.35
C SER A 126 13.27 7.99 -14.87
N PHE A 127 13.70 9.06 -15.54
CA PHE A 127 13.79 9.13 -16.99
C PHE A 127 15.26 9.09 -17.40
N LEU A 128 15.66 8.13 -18.23
CA LEU A 128 17.01 8.06 -18.79
C LEU A 128 16.93 8.22 -20.30
N MET A 129 17.15 9.46 -20.77
CA MET A 129 16.79 9.92 -22.12
C MET A 129 18.00 10.39 -22.92
N GLU A 130 18.00 10.15 -24.23
CA GLU A 130 19.05 10.63 -25.13
C GLU A 130 19.09 12.17 -25.14
N VAL A 131 20.29 12.74 -25.00
CA VAL A 131 20.51 14.19 -25.04
C VAL A 131 20.09 14.73 -26.40
N GLY A 132 19.34 15.83 -26.41
CA GLY A 132 18.74 16.41 -27.61
C GLY A 132 17.33 15.91 -27.93
N TYR A 133 16.84 14.88 -27.22
CA TYR A 133 15.46 14.41 -27.29
C TYR A 133 14.74 14.49 -25.93
N PRO A 134 14.65 15.64 -25.25
CA PRO A 134 13.91 15.75 -23.97
C PRO A 134 12.38 15.83 -24.14
N GLN A 135 11.83 15.57 -25.33
CA GLN A 135 10.44 15.88 -25.69
C GLN A 135 9.38 14.92 -25.12
N HIS A 136 9.71 14.12 -24.10
CA HIS A 136 8.71 13.29 -23.45
C HIS A 136 7.64 14.21 -22.81
N PRO A 137 6.33 14.02 -23.05
CA PRO A 137 5.29 14.92 -22.55
C PRO A 137 5.36 15.18 -21.04
N LEU A 138 5.65 14.15 -20.25
CA LEU A 138 5.81 14.29 -18.80
C LEU A 138 7.06 15.09 -18.40
N LEU A 139 8.14 14.99 -19.16
CA LEU A 139 9.31 15.85 -18.92
C LEU A 139 8.97 17.31 -19.25
N ALA A 140 8.16 17.57 -20.28
CA ALA A 140 7.68 18.92 -20.56
C ALA A 140 6.79 19.47 -19.42
N GLU A 141 5.99 18.63 -18.76
CA GLU A 141 5.21 19.05 -17.58
C GLU A 141 6.10 19.31 -16.35
N TRP A 142 7.11 18.46 -16.11
CA TRP A 142 8.17 18.75 -15.13
C TRP A 142 8.89 20.06 -15.47
N GLU A 143 9.13 20.33 -16.75
CA GLU A 143 9.80 21.55 -17.18
C GLU A 143 8.99 22.82 -16.91
N LYS A 144 7.67 22.74 -16.95
CA LYS A 144 6.75 23.82 -16.57
C LYS A 144 6.67 24.00 -15.05
N SER A 145 6.72 22.89 -14.32
CA SER A 145 6.51 22.86 -12.86
C SER A 145 7.77 23.20 -12.06
N VAL A 146 8.97 22.97 -12.62
CA VAL A 146 10.25 23.26 -11.94
C VAL A 146 10.98 24.39 -12.66
N PRO A 147 11.31 25.50 -11.97
CA PRO A 147 12.04 26.63 -12.55
C PRO A 147 13.31 26.21 -13.29
N LYS A 148 13.54 26.79 -14.47
CA LYS A 148 14.71 26.48 -15.31
C LYS A 148 16.04 26.54 -14.56
N ILE A 149 16.20 27.54 -13.69
CA ILE A 149 17.43 27.72 -12.91
C ILE A 149 17.69 26.57 -11.93
N ILE A 150 16.64 25.97 -11.35
CA ILE A 150 16.76 24.81 -10.46
C ILE A 150 17.11 23.55 -11.25
N LYS A 151 16.62 23.41 -12.49
CA LYS A 151 16.97 22.29 -13.36
C LYS A 151 18.44 22.32 -13.82
N GLU A 152 18.95 23.51 -14.13
CA GLU A 152 20.34 23.71 -14.58
C GLU A 152 21.34 23.79 -13.42
N HIS A 153 20.89 24.30 -12.27
CA HIS A 153 21.67 24.52 -11.06
C HIS A 153 20.85 24.17 -9.81
N PRO A 154 20.61 22.88 -9.55
CA PRO A 154 19.88 22.45 -8.37
C PRO A 154 20.61 22.89 -7.10
N TYR A 155 19.87 23.03 -6.00
CA TYR A 155 20.51 23.31 -4.72
C TYR A 155 21.40 22.13 -4.31
N GLY A 156 22.60 22.45 -3.83
CA GLY A 156 23.43 21.48 -3.14
C GLY A 156 22.85 21.18 -1.75
N ILE A 157 23.32 20.11 -1.12
CA ILE A 157 22.86 19.68 0.19
C ILE A 157 23.90 20.04 1.25
N GLN A 158 23.49 20.82 2.24
CA GLN A 158 24.22 21.04 3.48
C GLN A 158 23.69 20.07 4.54
N PHE A 159 24.50 19.07 4.88
CA PHE A 159 24.20 18.14 5.96
C PHE A 159 24.50 18.82 7.30
N GLN A 160 23.48 18.95 8.14
CA GLN A 160 23.70 19.27 9.55
C GLN A 160 24.14 18.01 10.30
N GLN A 161 24.85 18.19 11.40
CA GLN A 161 25.13 17.08 12.31
C GLN A 161 23.80 16.50 12.81
N SER A 162 23.69 15.17 12.89
CA SER A 162 22.49 14.57 13.48
C SER A 162 22.27 15.07 14.91
N GLU A 163 21.05 15.52 15.19
CA GLU A 163 20.65 16.10 16.46
C GLU A 163 19.79 15.13 17.26
N LEU A 164 19.90 15.20 18.58
CA LEU A 164 19.05 14.48 19.52
C LEU A 164 17.97 15.44 20.01
N VAL A 165 16.81 15.40 19.35
CA VAL A 165 15.69 16.33 19.59
C VAL A 165 14.94 15.90 20.85
N PRO A 166 14.81 16.76 21.88
CA PRO A 166 14.13 16.42 23.12
C PRO A 166 12.61 16.43 22.94
N MET A 167 11.95 15.34 23.34
CA MET A 167 10.49 15.25 23.45
C MET A 167 10.03 15.82 24.81
N ARG A 168 8.72 16.05 24.96
CA ARG A 168 8.12 16.62 26.18
C ARG A 168 8.38 15.82 27.46
N ASP A 169 8.66 14.53 27.33
CA ASP A 169 8.95 13.61 28.43
C ASP A 169 10.46 13.43 28.69
N GLY A 170 11.31 14.18 27.98
CA GLY A 170 12.76 14.17 28.15
C GLY A 170 13.50 13.10 27.36
N VAL A 171 12.80 12.25 26.60
CA VAL A 171 13.44 11.30 25.67
C VAL A 171 13.92 12.03 24.42
N HIS A 172 15.09 11.66 23.89
CA HIS A 172 15.65 12.30 22.71
C HIS A 172 15.53 11.43 21.46
N LEU A 173 15.05 12.04 20.36
CA LEU A 173 14.91 11.38 19.06
C LEU A 173 16.01 11.82 18.09
N SER A 174 16.69 10.84 17.52
CA SER A 174 17.74 11.02 16.53
C SER A 174 17.17 11.54 15.21
N THR A 175 17.59 12.75 14.85
CA THR A 175 17.04 13.54 13.75
C THR A 175 18.17 14.04 12.85
N CYS A 176 18.01 13.88 11.54
CA CYS A 176 18.91 14.41 10.51
C CYS A 176 18.24 15.60 9.82
N VAL A 177 18.99 16.68 9.62
CA VAL A 177 18.54 17.87 8.90
C VAL A 177 19.42 18.09 7.67
N MET A 178 18.79 18.21 6.51
CA MET A 178 19.42 18.52 5.23
C MET A 178 18.87 19.86 4.73
N LEU A 179 19.75 20.84 4.53
CA LEU A 179 19.37 22.18 4.08
C LEU A 179 19.83 22.43 2.64
N PRO A 180 19.07 23.21 1.84
CA PRO A 180 19.57 23.72 0.57
C PRO A 180 20.83 24.58 0.77
N SER A 181 21.80 24.47 -0.14
CA SER A 181 23.10 25.15 -0.02
C SER A 181 23.06 26.67 -0.13
N LYS A 182 21.89 27.24 -0.45
CA LYS A 182 21.63 28.67 -0.58
C LYS A 182 20.23 28.97 -0.04
N GLY A 183 20.07 30.14 0.58
CA GLY A 183 18.85 30.55 1.26
C GLY A 183 19.03 30.53 2.77
N THR A 184 18.06 31.07 3.50
CA THR A 184 18.09 31.14 4.97
C THR A 184 16.79 30.74 5.64
N HIS A 185 15.68 30.64 4.90
CA HIS A 185 14.39 30.18 5.40
C HIS A 185 13.76 29.27 4.34
N PHE A 186 13.35 28.08 4.74
CA PHE A 186 12.92 27.04 3.81
C PHE A 186 11.58 26.43 4.26
N PRO A 187 10.70 26.08 3.31
CA PRO A 187 9.64 25.11 3.57
C PRO A 187 10.28 23.76 3.90
N VAL A 188 9.59 22.95 4.70
CA VAL A 188 10.17 21.73 5.26
C VAL A 188 9.40 20.50 4.81
N ILE A 189 10.13 19.47 4.39
CA ILE A 189 9.62 18.11 4.25
C ILE A 189 10.07 17.28 5.44
N PHE A 190 9.13 16.80 6.23
CA PHE A 190 9.37 16.00 7.42
C PHE A 190 8.94 14.54 7.24
N MET A 191 9.81 13.59 7.59
CA MET A 191 9.50 12.17 7.58
C MET A 191 10.03 11.48 8.85
N ARG A 192 9.20 10.61 9.43
CA ARG A 192 9.56 9.78 10.60
C ARG A 192 9.52 8.31 10.21
N THR A 193 10.48 7.51 10.67
CA THR A 193 10.60 6.10 10.26
C THR A 193 11.13 5.18 11.37
N PRO A 194 10.64 3.93 11.48
CA PRO A 194 11.26 2.90 12.32
C PRO A 194 12.37 2.11 11.60
N TYR A 195 12.59 2.37 10.31
CA TYR A 195 13.44 1.56 9.44
C TYR A 195 14.89 2.06 9.32
N GLY A 196 15.21 3.22 9.89
CA GLY A 196 16.49 3.90 9.69
C GLY A 196 16.33 5.13 8.82
N LYS A 197 16.53 6.32 9.39
CA LYS A 197 16.49 7.59 8.63
C LYS A 197 17.56 7.65 7.55
N GLU A 198 18.70 6.99 7.73
CA GLU A 198 19.80 6.92 6.76
C GLU A 198 19.35 6.25 5.45
N GLU A 199 18.53 5.20 5.54
CA GLU A 199 17.99 4.47 4.39
C GLU A 199 17.06 5.33 3.52
N ALA A 200 16.52 6.41 4.09
CA ALA A 200 15.61 7.31 3.39
C ALA A 200 16.32 8.49 2.71
N MET A 201 17.59 8.77 3.02
CA MET A 201 18.26 10.00 2.56
C MET A 201 18.29 10.13 1.03
N ILE A 202 18.70 9.09 0.31
CA ILE A 202 18.83 9.11 -1.16
C ILE A 202 17.48 9.40 -1.83
N ALA A 203 16.39 8.88 -1.26
CA ALA A 203 15.05 9.14 -1.78
C ALA A 203 14.59 10.58 -1.55
N HIS A 204 15.18 11.29 -0.58
CA HIS A 204 14.78 12.64 -0.20
C HIS A 204 15.73 13.76 -0.67
N TYR A 205 16.92 13.44 -1.18
CA TYR A 205 17.80 14.43 -1.82
C TYR A 205 17.11 15.31 -2.87
N PRO A 206 16.20 14.78 -3.72
CA PRO A 206 15.51 15.61 -4.69
C PRO A 206 14.68 16.75 -4.09
N TYR A 207 14.08 16.58 -2.90
CA TYR A 207 13.36 17.68 -2.24
C TYR A 207 14.31 18.81 -1.84
N VAL A 208 15.51 18.48 -1.35
CA VAL A 208 16.53 19.50 -1.04
C VAL A 208 16.98 20.23 -2.30
N GLN A 209 17.20 19.49 -3.39
CA GLN A 209 17.56 20.04 -4.69
C GLN A 209 16.49 20.97 -5.27
N LEU A 210 15.22 20.77 -4.90
CA LEU A 210 14.08 21.63 -5.24
C LEU A 210 13.89 22.83 -4.28
N GLY A 211 14.69 22.93 -3.22
CA GLY A 211 14.68 24.09 -2.29
C GLY A 211 13.96 23.86 -0.97
N TYR A 212 13.61 22.62 -0.64
CA TYR A 212 13.06 22.28 0.68
C TYR A 212 14.19 22.00 1.69
N ALA A 213 14.01 22.38 2.94
CA ALA A 213 14.70 21.71 4.03
C ALA A 213 14.07 20.31 4.21
N VAL A 214 14.88 19.30 4.50
CA VAL A 214 14.40 17.94 4.78
C VAL A 214 14.81 17.54 6.18
N VAL A 215 13.83 17.06 6.96
CA VAL A 215 14.04 16.52 8.31
C VAL A 215 13.64 15.05 8.31
N LEU A 216 14.59 14.19 8.67
CA LEU A 216 14.36 12.74 8.79
C LEU A 216 14.60 12.31 10.23
N GLN A 217 13.66 11.61 10.84
CA GLN A 217 13.73 11.20 12.25
C GLN A 217 13.53 9.69 12.42
N ASP A 218 14.38 9.08 13.24
CA ASP A 218 14.14 7.74 13.76
C ASP A 218 13.09 7.81 14.88
N VAL A 219 12.02 7.03 14.78
CA VAL A 219 10.99 7.02 15.84
C VAL A 219 11.56 6.48 17.16
N ARG A 220 10.89 6.78 18.27
CA ARG A 220 11.27 6.36 19.63
C ARG A 220 11.62 4.87 19.70
N GLY A 221 12.73 4.55 20.37
CA GLY A 221 13.23 3.17 20.53
C GLY A 221 13.91 2.57 19.31
N ARG A 222 14.07 3.33 18.21
CA ARG A 222 14.70 2.86 16.97
C ARG A 222 16.05 3.51 16.72
N ASN A 223 16.95 2.77 16.09
CA ASN A 223 18.28 3.21 15.68
C ASN A 223 19.04 3.99 16.79
N LEU A 224 19.23 5.29 16.61
CA LEU A 224 19.92 6.15 17.59
C LEU A 224 18.97 6.90 18.52
N SER A 225 17.65 6.83 18.31
CA SER A 225 16.66 7.40 19.23
C SER A 225 16.63 6.65 20.56
N GLU A 226 16.35 7.40 21.62
CA GLU A 226 16.11 6.89 22.97
C GLU A 226 14.69 6.31 23.10
N GLY A 227 14.37 5.74 24.28
CA GLY A 227 13.06 5.16 24.60
C GLY A 227 12.96 3.67 24.26
N ASP A 228 13.52 2.81 25.11
CA ASP A 228 13.52 1.35 24.98
C ASP A 228 12.58 0.73 26.05
N PRO A 229 11.73 -0.26 25.73
CA PRO A 229 11.56 -0.91 24.43
C PRO A 229 10.84 -0.04 23.39
N TYR A 230 11.17 -0.26 22.11
CA TYR A 230 10.34 0.20 21.00
C TYR A 230 8.96 -0.46 21.08
N ILE A 231 7.90 0.36 21.08
CA ILE A 231 6.51 -0.10 20.97
C ILE A 231 5.88 0.66 19.79
N PRO A 232 5.56 -0.02 18.67
CA PRO A 232 5.02 0.61 17.47
C PRO A 232 3.79 1.47 17.79
N LYS A 233 3.67 2.64 17.15
CA LYS A 233 2.47 3.49 17.10
C LYS A 233 2.09 4.25 18.38
N ILE A 234 2.54 3.80 19.56
CA ILE A 234 2.08 4.31 20.86
C ILE A 234 2.49 5.75 21.17
N TYR A 235 3.68 6.16 20.73
CA TYR A 235 4.24 7.48 21.02
C TYR A 235 4.23 8.43 19.82
N ASP A 236 3.75 7.98 18.66
CA ASP A 236 3.94 8.71 17.41
C ASP A 236 3.16 10.01 17.31
N GLN A 237 2.00 10.10 17.95
CA GLN A 237 1.27 11.36 18.03
C GLN A 237 2.02 12.43 18.85
N PRO A 238 2.32 12.23 20.15
CA PRO A 238 3.00 13.25 20.94
C PRO A 238 4.41 13.55 20.42
N ASP A 239 5.17 12.55 19.98
CA ASP A 239 6.51 12.77 19.43
C ASP A 239 6.48 13.50 18.08
N GLY A 240 5.44 13.23 17.25
CA GLY A 240 5.19 13.96 16.02
C GLY A 240 4.89 15.44 16.26
N ASP A 241 4.01 15.74 17.22
CA ASP A 241 3.68 17.10 17.64
C ASP A 241 4.92 17.85 18.19
N ASP A 242 5.69 17.23 19.09
CA ASP A 242 6.90 17.82 19.65
C ASP A 242 7.93 18.14 18.57
N THR A 243 8.11 17.23 17.61
CA THR A 243 9.05 17.43 16.51
C THR A 243 8.60 18.53 15.56
N LEU A 244 7.30 18.61 15.23
CA LEU A 244 6.77 19.71 14.41
C LEU A 244 7.02 21.08 15.04
N ASN A 245 6.79 21.20 16.36
CA ASN A 245 7.09 22.41 17.11
C ASN A 245 8.60 22.72 17.14
N TRP A 246 9.44 21.69 17.31
CA TRP A 246 10.90 21.85 17.28
C TRP A 246 11.39 22.34 15.91
N ILE A 247 10.87 21.78 14.81
CA ILE A 247 11.20 22.19 13.43
C ILE A 247 10.78 23.66 13.23
N ALA A 248 9.55 24.01 13.61
CA ALA A 248 9.03 25.37 13.43
C ALA A 248 9.81 26.44 14.21
N ALA A 249 10.49 26.04 15.30
CA ALA A 249 11.32 26.93 16.10
C ALA A 249 12.73 27.16 15.51
N GLN A 250 13.13 26.44 14.46
CA GLN A 250 14.45 26.58 13.85
C GLN A 250 14.54 27.86 13.01
N GLU A 251 15.67 28.56 13.09
CA GLU A 251 15.90 29.80 12.33
C GLU A 251 15.82 29.61 10.80
N TRP A 252 16.07 28.38 10.33
CA TRP A 252 16.01 28.04 8.91
C TRP A 252 14.61 27.60 8.43
N CYS A 253 13.63 27.44 9.31
CA CYS A 253 12.27 27.06 8.94
C CYS A 253 11.43 28.31 8.64
N ASN A 254 10.65 28.29 7.57
CA ASN A 254 9.70 29.37 7.26
C ASN A 254 8.32 29.20 7.92
N GLY A 255 8.12 28.14 8.70
CA GLY A 255 6.85 27.80 9.35
C GLY A 255 5.92 26.91 8.52
N GLU A 256 6.27 26.59 7.27
CA GLU A 256 5.48 25.74 6.38
C GLU A 256 6.08 24.32 6.33
N ILE A 257 5.51 23.40 7.12
CA ILE A 257 5.98 22.01 7.20
C ILE A 257 4.98 21.09 6.51
N GLY A 258 5.45 20.30 5.55
CA GLY A 258 4.71 19.16 5.01
C GLY A 258 5.32 17.84 5.43
N MET A 259 4.52 16.78 5.39
CA MET A 259 4.98 15.41 5.59
C MET A 259 4.70 14.54 4.37
N ILE A 260 5.58 13.57 4.14
CA ILE A 260 5.44 12.56 3.08
C ILE A 260 6.04 11.24 3.55
N GLY A 261 5.40 10.13 3.16
CA GLY A 261 5.84 8.81 3.58
C GLY A 261 4.85 7.72 3.23
N ALA A 262 5.37 6.50 3.14
CA ALA A 262 4.61 5.30 2.84
C ALA A 262 4.45 4.39 4.07
N SER A 263 3.36 3.64 4.17
CA SER A 263 3.17 2.59 5.19
C SER A 263 3.16 3.15 6.61
N TYR A 264 4.10 2.76 7.48
CA TYR A 264 4.33 3.41 8.78
C TYR A 264 4.62 4.91 8.62
N GLY A 265 5.34 5.29 7.56
CA GLY A 265 5.58 6.67 7.17
C GLY A 265 4.30 7.41 6.75
N GLY A 266 3.23 6.70 6.38
CA GLY A 266 1.88 7.26 6.26
C GLY A 266 1.22 7.43 7.62
N TYR A 267 1.23 6.38 8.46
CA TYR A 267 0.64 6.38 9.80
C TYR A 267 1.13 7.54 10.67
N VAL A 268 2.44 7.81 10.69
CA VAL A 268 3.02 8.89 11.50
C VAL A 268 2.57 10.28 11.07
N GLN A 269 2.15 10.47 9.82
CA GLN A 269 1.58 11.74 9.35
C GLN A 269 0.21 11.96 9.99
N TRP A 270 -0.66 10.97 9.91
CA TRP A 270 -2.00 11.03 10.52
C TRP A 270 -1.93 11.12 12.04
N ALA A 271 -1.01 10.39 12.67
CA ALA A 271 -0.77 10.48 14.11
C ALA A 271 -0.32 11.90 14.53
N ALA A 272 0.63 12.49 13.81
CA ALA A 272 1.07 13.86 14.06
C ALA A 272 -0.05 14.88 13.76
N ALA A 273 -0.79 14.72 12.67
CA ALA A 273 -1.90 15.61 12.31
C ALA A 273 -3.05 15.56 13.31
N ALA A 274 -3.30 14.39 13.91
CA ALA A 274 -4.29 14.20 14.97
C ALA A 274 -3.97 14.91 16.29
N SER A 275 -2.81 15.56 16.40
CA SER A 275 -2.52 16.51 17.50
C SER A 275 -3.14 17.90 17.28
N GLY A 276 -3.58 18.21 16.06
CA GLY A 276 -4.01 19.56 15.67
C GLY A 276 -2.86 20.56 15.50
N ASN A 277 -1.62 20.10 15.35
CA ASN A 277 -0.45 20.98 15.26
C ASN A 277 -0.57 21.97 14.07
N PRO A 278 -0.49 23.29 14.32
CA PRO A 278 -0.75 24.31 13.30
C PRO A 278 0.38 24.46 12.26
N HIS A 279 1.54 23.85 12.51
CA HIS A 279 2.70 23.90 11.60
C HIS A 279 2.64 22.85 10.50
N LEU A 280 1.75 21.85 10.61
CA LEU A 280 1.54 20.86 9.53
C LEU A 280 0.57 21.42 8.48
N LYS A 281 1.09 21.63 7.27
CA LYS A 281 0.41 22.38 6.19
C LYS A 281 0.04 21.55 4.99
N ALA A 282 0.67 20.38 4.83
CA ALA A 282 0.32 19.42 3.79
C ALA A 282 0.81 18.01 4.15
N MET A 283 0.05 17.00 3.73
CA MET A 283 0.44 15.60 3.82
C MET A 283 0.39 14.93 2.45
N VAL A 284 1.33 14.02 2.21
CA VAL A 284 1.31 13.05 1.11
C VAL A 284 1.41 11.66 1.72
N SER A 285 0.26 11.07 1.97
CA SER A 285 0.08 9.79 2.66
C SER A 285 -0.01 8.66 1.65
N ILE A 286 0.98 7.77 1.62
CA ILE A 286 1.08 6.66 0.65
C ILE A 286 0.86 5.34 1.40
N VAL A 287 -0.03 4.45 0.92
CA VAL A 287 -0.28 3.09 1.45
C VAL A 287 -0.31 3.02 2.99
N THR A 288 -1.04 3.93 3.63
CA THR A 288 -0.90 4.22 5.06
C THR A 288 -1.40 3.07 5.94
N ALA A 289 -0.61 2.72 6.96
CA ALA A 289 -1.06 1.81 8.01
C ALA A 289 -2.10 2.49 8.91
N GLY A 290 -3.07 1.70 9.39
CA GLY A 290 -4.20 2.19 10.19
C GLY A 290 -4.09 1.95 11.69
N SER A 291 -5.20 2.20 12.38
CA SER A 291 -5.36 1.96 13.81
C SER A 291 -5.32 0.46 14.15
N PRO A 292 -4.98 0.10 15.40
CA PRO A 292 -4.66 -1.28 15.79
C PRO A 292 -5.71 -2.37 15.55
N PHE A 293 -7.01 -2.05 15.50
CA PHE A 293 -8.12 -3.03 15.34
C PHE A 293 -8.73 -3.08 13.94
N VAL A 294 -8.40 -2.07 13.12
CA VAL A 294 -8.82 -1.97 11.73
C VAL A 294 -7.72 -2.49 10.80
N ASP A 295 -6.46 -2.38 11.23
CA ASP A 295 -5.29 -2.71 10.41
C ASP A 295 -4.24 -3.54 11.17
N LEU A 296 -3.00 -3.05 11.35
CA LEU A 296 -1.96 -3.78 12.08
C LEU A 296 -1.91 -3.33 13.55
N PRO A 297 -1.88 -4.27 14.53
CA PRO A 297 -1.68 -5.71 14.36
C PRO A 297 -2.97 -6.55 14.35
N ARG A 298 -4.16 -5.95 14.39
CA ARG A 298 -5.44 -6.66 14.34
C ARG A 298 -6.37 -6.13 13.25
N LYS A 299 -6.87 -7.03 12.40
CA LYS A 299 -7.87 -6.71 11.35
C LYS A 299 -9.23 -7.27 11.76
N GLY A 300 -10.22 -6.41 11.95
CA GLY A 300 -11.51 -6.82 12.52
C GLY A 300 -11.37 -7.48 13.89
N GLY A 301 -10.38 -7.06 14.69
CA GLY A 301 -10.03 -7.66 15.97
C GLY A 301 -9.21 -8.96 15.93
N THR A 302 -9.12 -9.63 14.78
CA THR A 302 -8.28 -10.84 14.58
C THR A 302 -6.80 -10.48 14.56
N PHE A 303 -5.94 -11.24 15.23
CA PHE A 303 -4.50 -10.95 15.27
C PHE A 303 -3.81 -11.46 14.00
N THR A 304 -3.05 -10.59 13.32
CA THR A 304 -2.48 -10.91 12.00
C THR A 304 -1.27 -11.82 12.12
N SER A 305 -1.29 -12.99 11.48
CA SER A 305 -0.10 -13.83 11.28
C SER A 305 0.77 -13.29 10.15
N GLY A 306 0.17 -12.63 9.16
CA GLY A 306 0.85 -11.94 8.07
C GLY A 306 1.93 -10.96 8.54
N GLY A 307 1.64 -10.20 9.60
CA GLY A 307 2.57 -9.20 10.16
C GLY A 307 3.75 -9.77 10.94
N ILE A 308 3.83 -11.09 11.19
CA ILE A 308 4.86 -11.66 12.06
C ILE A 308 6.27 -11.53 11.47
N ALA A 309 6.41 -11.62 10.14
CA ALA A 309 7.68 -11.42 9.46
C ALA A 309 8.20 -9.98 9.67
N LEU A 310 7.33 -8.98 9.53
CA LEU A 310 7.68 -7.59 9.81
C LEU A 310 8.09 -7.40 11.28
N ASN A 311 7.40 -8.07 12.22
CA ASN A 311 7.76 -8.05 13.64
C ASN A 311 9.18 -8.58 13.87
N PHE A 312 9.60 -9.64 13.15
CA PHE A 312 10.95 -10.17 13.21
C PHE A 312 12.00 -9.16 12.73
N GLY A 313 11.72 -8.44 11.64
CA GLY A 313 12.61 -7.37 11.16
C GLY A 313 12.70 -6.19 12.12
N LEU A 314 11.63 -5.93 12.88
CA LEU A 314 11.57 -4.87 13.89
C LEU A 314 12.04 -5.32 15.28
N ALA A 315 12.38 -6.60 15.46
CA ALA A 315 12.71 -7.21 16.75
C ALA A 315 13.97 -6.63 17.44
N SER A 316 14.81 -5.93 16.68
CA SER A 316 16.02 -5.29 17.18
C SER A 316 15.99 -3.80 16.88
N LYS A 317 16.82 -3.01 17.58
CA LYS A 317 16.84 -1.54 17.47
C LYS A 317 17.03 -1.03 16.03
N LYS A 318 17.84 -1.72 15.23
CA LYS A 318 17.95 -1.50 13.77
C LYS A 318 17.02 -2.47 13.04
N PHE A 319 16.35 -1.98 11.99
CA PHE A 319 15.54 -2.84 11.14
C PHE A 319 16.45 -3.82 10.39
N ASP A 320 16.05 -5.09 10.35
CA ASP A 320 16.82 -6.15 9.71
C ASP A 320 15.92 -6.95 8.77
N ARG A 321 15.98 -6.58 7.49
CA ARG A 321 15.21 -7.25 6.44
C ARG A 321 15.57 -8.73 6.29
N THR A 322 16.77 -9.15 6.68
CA THR A 322 17.18 -10.56 6.54
C THR A 322 16.37 -11.50 7.43
N LYS A 323 15.76 -10.97 8.52
CA LYS A 323 14.92 -11.75 9.43
C LYS A 323 13.51 -12.04 8.90
N LEU A 324 13.08 -11.35 7.84
CA LEU A 324 11.81 -11.61 7.15
C LEU A 324 11.93 -12.83 6.23
N MET A 325 13.09 -13.03 5.61
CA MET A 325 13.34 -14.07 4.61
C MET A 325 13.58 -15.40 5.31
N ARG A 326 12.56 -16.27 5.34
CA ARG A 326 12.65 -17.59 5.99
C ARG A 326 11.85 -18.64 5.25
N ASP A 327 12.38 -19.85 5.22
CA ASP A 327 11.71 -21.01 4.60
C ASP A 327 10.83 -21.79 5.60
N ASP A 328 10.92 -21.49 6.91
CA ASP A 328 10.27 -22.21 8.00
C ASP A 328 9.02 -21.50 8.55
N TRP A 329 8.48 -20.50 7.85
CA TRP A 329 7.31 -19.73 8.32
C TRP A 329 6.10 -20.62 8.61
N ASP A 330 5.82 -21.60 7.75
CA ASP A 330 4.71 -22.55 7.90
C ASP A 330 4.78 -23.37 9.19
N GLU A 331 5.97 -23.62 9.70
CA GLU A 331 6.19 -24.31 10.99
C GLU A 331 6.08 -23.32 12.16
N LEU A 332 6.67 -22.13 12.01
CA LEU A 332 6.72 -21.12 13.05
C LEU A 332 5.34 -20.59 13.43
N ILE A 333 4.49 -20.27 12.45
CA ILE A 333 3.16 -19.65 12.72
C ILE A 333 2.17 -20.60 13.42
N LYS A 334 2.48 -21.91 13.47
CA LYS A 334 1.70 -22.93 14.19
C LYS A 334 2.01 -22.97 15.70
N ILE A 335 3.11 -22.36 16.15
CA ILE A 335 3.52 -22.41 17.55
C ILE A 335 2.50 -21.66 18.42
N ARG A 336 2.13 -22.28 19.55
CA ARG A 336 1.34 -21.67 20.61
C ARG A 336 2.01 -21.89 21.98
N PRO A 337 1.92 -20.90 22.88
CA PRO A 337 1.33 -19.57 22.66
C PRO A 337 2.21 -18.69 21.74
N ILE A 338 1.63 -17.71 21.06
CA ILE A 338 2.25 -16.89 19.98
C ILE A 338 3.54 -16.21 20.43
N GLN A 339 3.64 -15.81 21.70
CA GLN A 339 4.86 -15.21 22.25
C GLN A 339 6.09 -16.12 22.20
N ASP A 340 5.92 -17.43 21.96
CA ASP A 340 7.02 -18.37 21.79
C ASP A 340 7.52 -18.46 20.32
N ILE A 341 6.78 -17.89 19.35
CA ILE A 341 7.22 -17.84 17.95
C ILE A 341 8.58 -17.16 17.81
N PRO A 342 8.81 -15.94 18.35
CA PRO A 342 10.12 -15.30 18.24
C PRO A 342 11.21 -16.03 19.02
N VAL A 343 10.87 -16.71 20.12
CA VAL A 343 11.84 -17.51 20.87
C VAL A 343 12.38 -18.66 20.01
N LYS A 344 11.51 -19.32 19.24
CA LYS A 344 11.92 -20.39 18.31
C LYS A 344 12.60 -19.86 17.05
N GLY A 345 12.08 -18.79 16.46
CA GLY A 345 12.59 -18.24 15.21
C GLY A 345 13.85 -17.39 15.34
N LEU A 346 13.99 -16.64 16.44
CA LEU A 346 15.08 -15.68 16.68
C LEU A 346 15.94 -16.00 17.90
N GLY A 347 15.47 -16.86 18.81
CA GLY A 347 16.16 -17.18 20.06
C GLY A 347 15.86 -16.22 21.22
N PHE A 348 14.96 -15.25 21.04
CA PHE A 348 14.60 -14.25 22.06
C PHE A 348 13.16 -13.74 21.88
N ARG A 349 12.57 -13.18 22.95
CA ARG A 349 11.23 -12.59 22.95
C ARG A 349 11.23 -11.20 22.31
N ILE A 350 10.13 -10.82 21.66
CA ILE A 350 9.95 -9.46 21.09
C ILE A 350 9.07 -8.64 22.04
N PRO A 351 9.62 -7.65 22.77
CA PRO A 351 8.89 -6.98 23.85
C PRO A 351 7.55 -6.36 23.43
N PHE A 352 7.51 -5.69 22.27
CA PHE A 352 6.26 -5.08 21.84
C PHE A 352 5.19 -6.09 21.44
N VAL A 353 5.55 -7.28 20.96
CA VAL A 353 4.56 -8.33 20.69
C VAL A 353 3.95 -8.82 22.00
N GLU A 354 4.77 -8.98 23.04
CA GLU A 354 4.30 -9.39 24.37
C GLU A 354 3.38 -8.34 24.99
N GLU A 355 3.75 -7.06 24.89
CA GLU A 355 2.91 -5.96 25.36
C GLU A 355 1.55 -5.96 24.63
N GLN A 356 1.55 -6.04 23.30
CA GLN A 356 0.32 -6.04 22.50
C GLN A 356 -0.61 -7.22 22.83
N LEU A 357 -0.07 -8.38 23.19
CA LEU A 357 -0.85 -9.57 23.60
C LEU A 357 -1.50 -9.40 24.97
N GLN A 358 -1.00 -8.53 25.84
CA GLN A 358 -1.64 -8.19 27.13
C GLN A 358 -2.88 -7.32 26.98
N HIS A 359 -3.12 -6.78 25.78
CA HIS A 359 -4.24 -5.89 25.46
C HIS A 359 -5.18 -6.54 24.42
N PRO A 360 -6.00 -7.55 24.82
CA PRO A 360 -6.86 -8.29 23.89
C PRO A 360 -8.02 -7.45 23.35
N ALA A 361 -8.52 -6.48 24.12
CA ALA A 361 -9.59 -5.55 23.74
C ALA A 361 -9.03 -4.18 23.39
N TYR A 362 -9.84 -3.34 22.73
CA TYR A 362 -9.50 -1.95 22.46
C TYR A 362 -9.62 -1.12 23.74
N ASP A 363 -8.51 -0.96 24.44
CA ASP A 363 -8.42 -0.25 25.72
C ASP A 363 -7.57 1.03 25.62
N THR A 364 -7.22 1.60 26.78
CA THR A 364 -6.43 2.84 26.85
C THR A 364 -5.03 2.74 26.24
N PHE A 365 -4.44 1.54 26.15
CA PHE A 365 -3.15 1.35 25.48
C PHE A 365 -3.32 1.57 23.98
N TRP A 366 -4.29 0.89 23.37
CA TRP A 366 -4.59 1.04 21.94
C TRP A 366 -5.17 2.41 21.59
N GLY A 367 -5.85 3.06 22.54
CA GLY A 367 -6.31 4.45 22.42
C GLY A 367 -5.20 5.42 22.03
N LYS A 368 -3.95 5.17 22.45
CA LYS A 368 -2.79 6.01 22.09
C LYS A 368 -2.36 5.89 20.63
N ALA A 369 -2.65 4.74 20.00
CA ALA A 369 -2.31 4.43 18.62
C ALA A 369 -3.48 4.60 17.63
N ASN A 370 -4.63 5.11 18.10
CA ASN A 370 -5.78 5.39 17.26
C ASN A 370 -5.84 6.89 16.96
N TRP A 371 -5.22 7.29 15.86
CA TRP A 371 -5.28 8.67 15.37
C TRP A 371 -6.67 9.00 14.81
N HIS A 372 -7.40 8.01 14.28
CA HIS A 372 -8.72 8.19 13.66
C HIS A 372 -9.79 8.62 14.67
N ALA A 373 -9.68 8.17 15.92
CA ALA A 373 -10.51 8.66 17.04
C ALA A 373 -10.42 10.18 17.27
N LYS A 374 -9.41 10.85 16.69
CA LYS A 374 -9.20 12.30 16.73
C LYS A 374 -9.31 12.94 15.35
N LYS A 375 -10.01 12.32 14.39
CA LYS A 375 -10.14 12.81 13.01
C LYS A 375 -10.57 14.27 12.89
N GLU A 376 -11.44 14.74 13.78
CA GLU A 376 -11.91 16.15 13.82
C GLU A 376 -10.77 17.16 14.07
N GLN A 377 -9.66 16.75 14.68
CA GLN A 377 -8.50 17.60 14.93
C GLN A 377 -7.57 17.70 13.71
N ILE A 378 -7.77 16.84 12.71
CA ILE A 378 -6.95 16.76 11.52
C ILE A 378 -7.47 17.79 10.53
N GLN A 379 -6.66 18.82 10.29
CA GLN A 379 -7.03 19.97 9.45
C GLN A 379 -6.07 20.19 8.28
N ALA A 380 -4.93 19.49 8.28
CA ALA A 380 -3.92 19.59 7.24
C ALA A 380 -4.47 19.03 5.92
N PRO A 381 -4.36 19.78 4.81
CA PRO A 381 -4.61 19.27 3.46
C PRO A 381 -3.86 17.96 3.22
N ALA A 382 -4.53 16.97 2.62
CA ALA A 382 -3.96 15.64 2.44
C ALA A 382 -4.11 15.12 1.01
N MET A 383 -3.02 14.60 0.47
CA MET A 383 -3.05 13.69 -0.67
C MET A 383 -3.00 12.25 -0.16
N VAL A 384 -4.00 11.43 -0.51
CA VAL A 384 -4.10 10.02 -0.15
C VAL A 384 -3.81 9.16 -1.38
N VAL A 385 -2.78 8.31 -1.29
CA VAL A 385 -2.33 7.44 -2.40
C VAL A 385 -2.31 6.01 -1.92
N SER A 386 -3.00 5.09 -2.60
CA SER A 386 -3.01 3.67 -2.20
C SER A 386 -3.40 2.76 -3.36
N GLY A 387 -3.38 1.46 -3.12
CA GLY A 387 -3.76 0.42 -4.07
C GLY A 387 -4.99 -0.38 -3.65
N TRP A 388 -5.64 -1.04 -4.60
CA TRP A 388 -6.72 -2.01 -4.32
C TRP A 388 -6.23 -3.26 -3.58
N TYR A 389 -4.97 -3.65 -3.81
CA TYR A 389 -4.32 -4.81 -3.19
C TYR A 389 -3.23 -4.38 -2.20
N ASP A 390 -3.35 -3.19 -1.62
CA ASP A 390 -2.56 -2.75 -0.46
C ASP A 390 -3.04 -3.52 0.78
N ASP A 391 -2.14 -4.22 1.46
CA ASP A 391 -2.45 -5.01 2.65
C ASP A 391 -2.75 -4.13 3.88
N ASN A 392 -2.40 -2.84 3.85
CA ASN A 392 -2.80 -1.82 4.82
C ASN A 392 -4.05 -1.03 4.40
N TYR A 393 -4.98 -1.68 3.67
CA TYR A 393 -6.19 -1.02 3.19
C TYR A 393 -7.00 -0.33 4.30
N GLY A 394 -6.97 -0.87 5.53
CA GLY A 394 -7.69 -0.35 6.70
C GLY A 394 -7.27 1.07 7.06
N GLY A 395 -5.97 1.36 7.12
CA GLY A 395 -5.49 2.72 7.38
C GLY A 395 -5.84 3.70 6.28
N THR A 396 -5.83 3.25 5.03
CA THR A 396 -6.29 4.11 3.94
C THR A 396 -7.80 4.34 4.00
N THR A 397 -8.60 3.37 4.45
CA THR A 397 -10.05 3.57 4.65
C THR A 397 -10.30 4.62 5.73
N GLU A 398 -9.57 4.57 6.85
CA GLU A 398 -9.61 5.62 7.87
C GLU A 398 -9.20 6.99 7.30
N ALA A 399 -8.16 7.04 6.45
CA ALA A 399 -7.70 8.29 5.83
C ALA A 399 -8.73 8.87 4.88
N LEU A 400 -9.40 8.02 4.09
CA LEU A 400 -10.50 8.40 3.20
C LEU A 400 -11.70 8.94 3.99
N ASP A 401 -12.02 8.35 5.14
CA ASP A 401 -13.06 8.86 6.04
C ASP A 401 -12.73 10.26 6.58
N VAL A 402 -11.47 10.55 6.93
CA VAL A 402 -11.08 11.91 7.36
C VAL A 402 -11.28 12.94 6.26
N VAL A 403 -10.86 12.62 5.04
CA VAL A 403 -10.89 13.59 3.93
C VAL A 403 -12.22 13.62 3.19
N ALA A 404 -13.19 12.77 3.54
CA ALA A 404 -14.51 12.76 2.93
C ALA A 404 -15.24 14.10 3.11
N ASP A 405 -15.03 14.75 4.26
CA ASP A 405 -15.63 16.05 4.62
C ASP A 405 -14.76 17.26 4.26
N TYR A 406 -13.60 17.03 3.64
CA TYR A 406 -12.72 18.13 3.26
C TYR A 406 -13.28 18.94 2.07
N PRO A 407 -13.04 20.26 2.05
CA PRO A 407 -13.12 21.03 0.81
C PRO A 407 -12.31 20.38 -0.30
N ARG A 408 -12.81 20.41 -1.54
CA ARG A 408 -12.15 19.76 -2.69
C ARG A 408 -10.72 20.22 -2.91
N ASP A 409 -10.43 21.48 -2.64
CA ASP A 409 -9.09 22.07 -2.77
C ASP A 409 -8.13 21.65 -1.65
N LYS A 410 -8.59 20.92 -0.63
CA LYS A 410 -7.77 20.37 0.47
C LYS A 410 -7.55 18.86 0.41
N CYS A 411 -8.10 18.18 -0.59
CA CYS A 411 -7.99 16.74 -0.73
C CYS A 411 -7.63 16.34 -2.16
N LYS A 412 -6.67 15.41 -2.30
CA LYS A 412 -6.43 14.68 -3.56
C LYS A 412 -6.31 13.19 -3.25
N ILE A 413 -6.99 12.34 -3.99
CA ILE A 413 -7.05 10.89 -3.81
C ILE A 413 -6.56 10.24 -5.11
N ILE A 414 -5.59 9.33 -5.01
CA ILE A 414 -5.07 8.56 -6.14
C ILE A 414 -5.08 7.07 -5.77
N LEU A 415 -5.97 6.30 -6.38
CA LEU A 415 -6.16 4.88 -6.06
C LEU A 415 -5.91 4.01 -7.29
N GLY A 416 -4.84 3.21 -7.26
CA GLY A 416 -4.43 2.34 -8.39
C GLY A 416 -4.62 0.85 -8.11
N PRO A 417 -4.36 -0.02 -9.11
CA PRO A 417 -4.43 -1.48 -8.96
C PRO A 417 -3.13 -2.03 -8.38
N TRP A 418 -2.67 -1.47 -7.26
CA TRP A 418 -1.33 -1.70 -6.74
C TRP A 418 -1.31 -2.55 -5.47
N LEU A 419 -0.17 -3.21 -5.26
CA LEU A 419 0.25 -3.79 -3.99
C LEU A 419 0.79 -2.72 -3.03
N HIS A 420 1.26 -3.15 -1.85
CA HIS A 420 1.85 -2.28 -0.84
C HIS A 420 3.05 -1.45 -1.33
N ASN A 421 3.86 -1.93 -2.29
CA ASN A 421 4.92 -1.08 -2.84
C ASN A 421 4.41 0.04 -3.75
N GLY A 422 3.14 0.07 -4.17
CA GLY A 422 2.54 1.17 -4.93
C GLY A 422 3.15 1.38 -6.34
N ASN A 423 2.32 1.45 -7.37
CA ASN A 423 2.72 1.91 -8.72
C ASN A 423 3.93 1.20 -9.37
N THR A 424 4.15 -0.10 -9.07
CA THR A 424 5.35 -0.85 -9.51
C THR A 424 5.08 -2.05 -10.40
N ASN A 425 3.81 -2.43 -10.60
CA ASN A 425 3.42 -3.67 -11.25
C ASN A 425 2.26 -3.44 -12.22
N ARG A 426 2.28 -4.15 -13.35
CA ARG A 426 1.14 -4.29 -14.27
C ARG A 426 0.52 -5.69 -14.25
N ASP A 427 1.22 -6.61 -13.61
CA ASP A 427 0.84 -8.01 -13.49
C ASP A 427 1.07 -8.41 -12.04
N ILE A 428 0.03 -8.92 -11.40
CA ILE A 428 0.04 -9.33 -10.00
C ILE A 428 -0.50 -10.75 -9.95
N CYS A 429 0.32 -11.69 -9.44
CA CYS A 429 -0.06 -13.10 -9.33
C CYS A 429 -0.57 -13.74 -10.64
N GLY A 430 0.04 -13.37 -11.76
CA GLY A 430 -0.37 -13.85 -13.08
C GLY A 430 -1.65 -13.20 -13.64
N ILE A 431 -2.25 -12.24 -12.92
CA ILE A 431 -3.40 -11.47 -13.38
C ILE A 431 -2.93 -10.11 -13.89
N SER A 432 -3.35 -9.78 -15.13
CA SER A 432 -3.06 -8.51 -15.77
C SER A 432 -3.92 -7.40 -15.16
N MET A 433 -3.27 -6.36 -14.62
CA MET A 433 -3.93 -5.12 -14.22
C MET A 433 -4.15 -4.17 -15.41
N GLY A 434 -3.48 -4.41 -16.54
CA GLY A 434 -3.57 -3.61 -17.77
C GLY A 434 -2.37 -2.70 -18.02
N ASP A 435 -2.17 -2.27 -19.27
CA ASP A 435 -0.96 -1.51 -19.68
C ASP A 435 -0.85 -0.13 -19.01
N LYS A 436 -1.99 0.46 -18.64
CA LYS A 436 -2.10 1.77 -17.95
C LYS A 436 -2.07 1.69 -16.42
N ALA A 437 -1.86 0.50 -15.85
CA ALA A 437 -1.88 0.31 -14.39
C ALA A 437 -0.82 1.13 -13.64
N ILE A 438 0.30 1.49 -14.29
CA ILE A 438 1.33 2.35 -13.74
C ILE A 438 1.19 3.78 -14.27
N ARG A 439 1.23 4.75 -13.35
CA ARG A 439 1.30 6.18 -13.63
C ARG A 439 2.74 6.66 -13.68
N HIS A 440 3.12 7.36 -14.74
CA HIS A 440 4.45 7.95 -14.89
C HIS A 440 4.54 9.40 -14.39
N ASP A 441 3.47 9.94 -13.81
CA ASP A 441 3.37 11.31 -13.31
C ASP A 441 3.22 11.39 -11.78
N LEU A 442 3.28 10.27 -11.07
CA LEU A 442 2.88 10.19 -9.67
C LEU A 442 3.73 11.10 -8.75
N ASP A 443 5.04 11.14 -8.95
CA ASP A 443 5.96 12.02 -8.22
C ASP A 443 5.79 13.50 -8.57
N LEU A 444 5.38 13.82 -9.80
CA LEU A 444 5.00 15.18 -10.18
C LEU A 444 3.78 15.65 -9.41
N GLN A 445 2.77 14.77 -9.22
CA GLN A 445 1.60 15.10 -8.41
C GLN A 445 2.01 15.44 -6.97
N TYR A 446 2.94 14.67 -6.38
CA TYR A 446 3.44 14.94 -5.02
C TYR A 446 4.09 16.32 -4.92
N ILE A 447 4.95 16.67 -5.88
CA ILE A 447 5.63 17.97 -5.89
C ILE A 447 4.64 19.11 -6.15
N LYS A 448 3.71 18.97 -7.09
CA LYS A 448 2.68 20.01 -7.32
C LYS A 448 1.87 20.26 -6.04
N TRP A 449 1.50 19.20 -5.33
CA TRP A 449 0.78 19.30 -4.05
C TRP A 449 1.60 20.04 -2.99
N LEU A 450 2.84 19.61 -2.76
CA LEU A 450 3.72 20.21 -1.77
C LEU A 450 4.04 21.68 -2.12
N ASN A 451 4.35 21.98 -3.38
CA ASN A 451 4.61 23.35 -3.83
C ASN A 451 3.39 24.26 -3.65
N HIS A 452 2.18 23.75 -3.90
CA HIS A 452 0.96 24.53 -3.72
C HIS A 452 0.81 24.99 -2.27
N PHE A 453 0.91 24.07 -1.31
CA PHE A 453 0.65 24.37 0.10
C PHE A 453 1.85 24.98 0.84
N LEU A 454 3.08 24.60 0.49
CA LEU A 454 4.28 25.01 1.23
C LEU A 454 5.03 26.17 0.58
N MET A 455 4.83 26.39 -0.73
CA MET A 455 5.46 27.47 -1.49
C MET A 455 4.46 28.47 -2.07
N GLY A 456 3.14 28.21 -1.96
CA GLY A 456 2.09 29.09 -2.46
C GLY A 456 1.99 29.11 -4.00
N GLU A 457 2.43 28.06 -4.68
CA GLU A 457 2.40 28.00 -6.14
C GLU A 457 0.99 27.75 -6.71
N GLU A 458 0.58 28.55 -7.69
CA GLU A 458 -0.63 28.33 -8.49
C GLU A 458 -0.35 27.40 -9.67
N ASN A 459 -0.25 26.10 -9.42
CA ASN A 459 0.13 25.08 -10.42
C ASN A 459 -1.03 24.19 -10.90
N GLY A 460 -2.27 24.52 -10.51
CA GLY A 460 -3.49 23.86 -10.95
C GLY A 460 -3.83 22.53 -10.27
N ILE A 461 -3.01 22.03 -9.32
CA ILE A 461 -3.27 20.74 -8.64
C ILE A 461 -4.62 20.67 -7.93
N THR A 462 -5.11 21.81 -7.43
CA THR A 462 -6.41 21.96 -6.75
C THR A 462 -7.56 22.35 -7.67
N ALA A 463 -7.29 22.60 -8.95
CA ALA A 463 -8.32 22.93 -9.96
C ALA A 463 -8.87 21.68 -10.66
N GLU A 464 -8.13 20.58 -10.62
CA GLU A 464 -8.55 19.28 -11.15
C GLU A 464 -9.53 18.58 -10.20
N LYS A 465 -10.17 17.51 -10.69
CA LYS A 465 -10.96 16.62 -9.85
C LYS A 465 -10.09 16.03 -8.73
N SER A 466 -10.66 15.97 -7.53
CA SER A 466 -9.96 15.52 -6.31
C SER A 466 -9.67 14.03 -6.31
N VAL A 467 -10.36 13.21 -7.11
CA VAL A 467 -10.18 11.75 -7.09
C VAL A 467 -9.77 11.24 -8.47
N ASP A 468 -8.63 10.54 -8.52
CA ASP A 468 -8.20 9.71 -9.63
C ASP A 468 -8.23 8.24 -9.17
N TYR A 469 -8.93 7.36 -9.88
CA TYR A 469 -9.03 5.94 -9.51
C TYR A 469 -8.97 5.04 -10.73
N TYR A 470 -8.33 3.87 -10.58
CA TYR A 470 -8.19 2.90 -11.67
C TYR A 470 -9.27 1.82 -11.60
N THR A 471 -9.92 1.52 -12.73
CA THR A 471 -10.91 0.44 -12.82
C THR A 471 -10.26 -0.80 -13.45
N ILE A 472 -10.08 -1.87 -12.66
CA ILE A 472 -9.59 -3.17 -13.14
C ILE A 472 -10.63 -3.75 -14.13
N GLY A 473 -10.20 -4.57 -15.09
CA GLY A 473 -11.08 -5.10 -16.14
C GLY A 473 -11.26 -4.12 -17.29
N ALA A 474 -11.66 -2.88 -16.99
CA ALA A 474 -11.72 -1.79 -17.96
C ALA A 474 -10.31 -1.31 -18.39
N GLY A 475 -9.33 -1.38 -17.48
CA GLY A 475 -7.94 -1.02 -17.77
C GLY A 475 -7.69 0.49 -17.85
N GLU A 476 -8.52 1.30 -17.19
CA GLU A 476 -8.56 2.75 -17.36
C GLU A 476 -8.55 3.52 -16.03
N TRP A 477 -7.92 4.70 -16.06
CA TRP A 477 -8.02 5.70 -14.99
C TRP A 477 -9.26 6.57 -15.21
N LYS A 478 -10.06 6.73 -14.16
CA LYS A 478 -11.24 7.60 -14.11
C LYS A 478 -11.01 8.74 -13.12
N GLN A 479 -11.81 9.79 -13.24
CA GLN A 479 -11.76 10.95 -12.36
C GLN A 479 -13.14 11.26 -11.75
N ALA A 480 -13.19 11.48 -10.44
CA ALA A 480 -14.39 11.82 -9.68
C ALA A 480 -14.18 13.01 -8.73
N GLU A 481 -15.29 13.61 -8.28
CA GLU A 481 -15.30 14.75 -7.34
C GLU A 481 -15.19 14.32 -5.88
N THR A 482 -15.56 13.09 -5.59
CA THR A 482 -15.61 12.49 -4.26
C THR A 482 -15.25 11.02 -4.35
N TRP A 483 -14.82 10.45 -3.24
CA TRP A 483 -14.70 9.00 -3.09
C TRP A 483 -15.67 8.51 -2.00
N PRO A 484 -16.50 7.49 -2.26
CA PRO A 484 -16.76 6.89 -3.58
C PRO A 484 -17.33 7.92 -4.59
N PRO A 485 -17.31 7.62 -5.90
CA PRO A 485 -17.97 8.44 -6.92
C PRO A 485 -19.47 8.66 -6.61
N THR A 486 -20.07 9.71 -7.16
CA THR A 486 -21.48 10.06 -6.87
C THR A 486 -22.50 9.23 -7.64
N ASN A 487 -22.09 8.55 -8.70
CA ASN A 487 -22.88 7.67 -9.57
C ASN A 487 -22.93 6.21 -9.06
N ILE A 488 -22.78 6.00 -7.76
CA ILE A 488 -22.87 4.68 -7.13
C ILE A 488 -24.31 4.35 -6.76
N GLN A 489 -24.80 3.22 -7.26
CA GLN A 489 -26.06 2.60 -6.85
C GLN A 489 -25.78 1.33 -6.05
N LEU A 490 -26.32 1.25 -4.84
CA LEU A 490 -26.25 0.05 -4.02
C LEU A 490 -27.23 -1.02 -4.55
N GLU A 491 -26.70 -2.19 -4.91
CA GLU A 491 -27.48 -3.37 -5.27
C GLU A 491 -27.42 -4.39 -4.13
N THR A 492 -28.59 -4.85 -3.65
CA THR A 492 -28.69 -5.87 -2.61
C THR A 492 -28.96 -7.23 -3.24
N LEU A 493 -28.14 -8.22 -2.89
CA LEU A 493 -28.33 -9.62 -3.26
C LEU A 493 -28.42 -10.48 -1.99
N TYR A 494 -29.43 -11.33 -1.91
CA TYR A 494 -29.65 -12.25 -0.80
C TYR A 494 -29.01 -13.60 -1.07
N PHE A 495 -28.61 -14.27 0.00
CA PHE A 495 -28.08 -15.63 -0.07
C PHE A 495 -29.22 -16.62 -0.25
N GLN A 496 -29.02 -17.62 -1.09
CA GLN A 496 -29.95 -18.71 -1.31
C GLN A 496 -29.19 -20.01 -1.54
N SER A 497 -29.58 -21.08 -0.85
CA SER A 497 -29.01 -22.42 -0.99
C SER A 497 -30.04 -23.47 -0.60
N ASN A 498 -29.81 -24.71 -1.01
CA ASN A 498 -30.51 -25.91 -0.53
C ASN A 498 -29.74 -26.65 0.58
N GLY A 499 -28.84 -25.94 1.28
CA GLY A 499 -28.00 -26.49 2.35
C GLY A 499 -26.71 -27.16 1.87
N GLN A 500 -26.26 -26.86 0.64
CA GLN A 500 -25.12 -27.51 0.00
C GLN A 500 -24.02 -26.55 -0.48
N ALA A 501 -24.00 -25.30 0.00
CA ALA A 501 -23.11 -24.24 -0.50
C ALA A 501 -21.60 -24.51 -0.35
N ASN A 502 -21.20 -25.52 0.44
CA ASN A 502 -19.83 -26.01 0.62
C ASN A 502 -19.52 -27.35 -0.06
N SER A 503 -20.52 -28.06 -0.57
CA SER A 503 -20.35 -29.38 -1.20
C SER A 503 -20.47 -29.33 -2.73
N ASP A 504 -21.15 -28.29 -3.23
CA ASP A 504 -21.21 -27.94 -4.65
C ASP A 504 -21.08 -26.41 -4.77
N ILE A 505 -20.04 -25.97 -5.45
CA ILE A 505 -19.69 -24.55 -5.64
C ILE A 505 -20.75 -23.75 -6.41
N GLN A 506 -21.73 -24.45 -7.02
CA GLN A 506 -22.85 -23.87 -7.75
C GLN A 506 -24.18 -23.93 -6.96
N ALA A 507 -24.22 -24.60 -5.81
CA ALA A 507 -25.45 -24.76 -5.03
C ALA A 507 -25.89 -23.48 -4.33
N GLY A 508 -24.93 -22.68 -3.86
CA GLY A 508 -25.21 -21.36 -3.27
C GLY A 508 -25.30 -20.27 -4.33
N GLN A 509 -26.36 -19.46 -4.24
CA GLN A 509 -26.70 -18.41 -5.19
C GLN A 509 -26.84 -17.06 -4.51
N LEU A 510 -26.51 -16.00 -5.26
CA LEU A 510 -26.80 -14.60 -4.92
C LEU A 510 -27.97 -14.10 -5.80
N VAL A 511 -29.10 -13.81 -5.16
CA VAL A 511 -30.36 -13.49 -5.85
C VAL A 511 -30.94 -12.15 -5.40
N THR A 512 -31.80 -11.51 -6.21
CA THR A 512 -32.35 -10.18 -5.89
C THR A 512 -33.54 -10.21 -4.93
N GLN A 513 -34.09 -11.40 -4.65
CA GLN A 513 -35.22 -11.59 -3.75
C GLN A 513 -34.80 -12.48 -2.58
N GLN A 514 -35.41 -12.28 -1.41
CA GLN A 514 -35.15 -13.12 -0.25
C GLN A 514 -35.57 -14.56 -0.52
N SER A 515 -34.86 -15.50 0.09
CA SER A 515 -35.23 -16.90 -0.01
C SER A 515 -36.42 -17.22 0.88
N ASP A 516 -37.37 -17.96 0.33
CA ASP A 516 -38.48 -18.58 1.08
C ASP A 516 -38.10 -19.95 1.66
N THR A 517 -36.84 -20.37 1.48
CA THR A 517 -36.33 -21.63 2.02
C THR A 517 -36.15 -21.55 3.54
N ASN A 518 -36.32 -22.68 4.23
CA ASN A 518 -35.93 -22.84 5.63
C ASN A 518 -34.58 -23.55 5.78
N GLU A 519 -33.93 -23.90 4.67
CA GLU A 519 -32.60 -24.51 4.67
C GLU A 519 -31.55 -23.53 5.22
N VAL A 520 -30.48 -24.10 5.76
CA VAL A 520 -29.29 -23.40 6.27
C VAL A 520 -28.06 -24.10 5.74
N ASP A 521 -26.98 -23.37 5.52
CA ASP A 521 -25.69 -23.95 5.19
C ASP A 521 -24.85 -24.13 6.45
N HIS A 522 -24.10 -25.21 6.55
CA HIS A 522 -23.23 -25.48 7.68
C HIS A 522 -21.90 -26.07 7.24
N TYR A 523 -20.87 -25.83 8.03
CA TYR A 523 -19.55 -26.42 7.84
C TYR A 523 -18.83 -26.61 9.17
N LEU A 524 -17.86 -27.53 9.17
CA LEU A 524 -16.97 -27.73 10.31
C LEU A 524 -15.69 -26.93 10.10
N TYR A 525 -15.41 -26.03 11.03
CA TYR A 525 -14.13 -25.34 11.11
C TYR A 525 -13.19 -26.09 12.08
N ASP A 526 -12.06 -26.55 11.56
CA ASP A 526 -10.98 -27.17 12.31
C ASP A 526 -9.74 -26.25 12.32
N PRO A 527 -9.33 -25.70 13.47
CA PRO A 527 -8.14 -24.85 13.56
C PRO A 527 -6.82 -25.56 13.20
N GLU A 528 -6.78 -26.90 13.21
CA GLU A 528 -5.63 -27.71 12.77
C GLU A 528 -5.55 -27.86 11.23
N ASN A 529 -6.64 -27.57 10.53
CA ASN A 529 -6.72 -27.55 9.08
C ASN A 529 -7.39 -26.26 8.59
N PRO A 530 -6.80 -25.08 8.88
CA PRO A 530 -7.41 -23.80 8.51
C PRO A 530 -7.42 -23.60 6.99
N THR A 531 -8.46 -22.91 6.50
CA THR A 531 -8.53 -22.47 5.10
C THR A 531 -7.37 -21.52 4.79
N PRO A 532 -6.60 -21.75 3.70
CA PRO A 532 -5.45 -20.93 3.37
C PRO A 532 -5.83 -19.55 2.81
N HIS A 533 -4.99 -18.56 3.10
CA HIS A 533 -4.89 -17.33 2.32
C HIS A 533 -3.70 -17.46 1.37
N LEU A 534 -3.92 -17.22 0.07
CA LEU A 534 -2.91 -17.39 -0.97
C LEU A 534 -1.94 -16.20 -1.00
N ILE A 535 -0.96 -16.21 -0.09
CA ILE A 535 0.10 -15.21 0.07
C ILE A 535 1.42 -15.86 0.46
N ASP A 536 2.52 -15.18 0.20
CA ASP A 536 3.85 -15.52 0.71
C ASP A 536 4.19 -14.62 1.93
N LEU A 537 4.41 -15.24 3.09
CA LEU A 537 4.76 -14.55 4.34
C LEU A 537 6.14 -13.88 4.32
N SER A 538 7.05 -14.35 3.47
CA SER A 538 8.37 -13.73 3.29
C SER A 538 8.28 -12.43 2.48
N GLU A 539 7.19 -12.23 1.75
CA GLU A 539 6.93 -11.00 1.01
C GLU A 539 6.18 -9.99 1.90
N ASN A 540 6.65 -8.74 1.89
CA ASN A 540 5.97 -7.64 2.61
C ASN A 540 4.82 -7.04 1.76
N GLU A 541 4.11 -7.89 1.04
CA GLU A 541 2.97 -7.59 0.14
C GLU A 541 1.90 -8.66 0.30
N LEU A 542 1.15 -8.60 1.40
CA LEU A 542 0.30 -9.70 1.87
C LEU A 542 -1.13 -9.59 1.33
N SER A 543 -1.27 -9.21 0.06
CA SER A 543 -2.53 -9.23 -0.67
C SER A 543 -2.27 -9.45 -2.16
N CYS A 544 -3.16 -10.18 -2.83
CA CYS A 544 -2.96 -10.63 -4.19
C CYS A 544 -4.31 -11.05 -4.82
N PRO A 545 -4.59 -10.68 -6.09
CA PRO A 545 -5.75 -11.17 -6.85
C PRO A 545 -5.54 -12.60 -7.35
N ASP A 546 -5.31 -13.55 -6.44
CA ASP A 546 -5.08 -14.95 -6.80
C ASP A 546 -6.38 -15.66 -7.19
N ASP A 547 -6.24 -16.84 -7.79
CA ASP A 547 -7.35 -17.72 -8.14
C ASP A 547 -7.72 -18.65 -6.98
N TYR A 548 -8.86 -18.36 -6.35
CA TYR A 548 -9.39 -19.08 -5.20
C TYR A 548 -10.23 -20.30 -5.57
N ALA A 549 -10.40 -20.64 -6.85
CA ALA A 549 -11.29 -21.72 -7.26
C ALA A 549 -10.98 -23.06 -6.57
N THR A 550 -9.69 -23.36 -6.30
CA THR A 550 -9.31 -24.60 -5.58
C THR A 550 -9.59 -24.53 -4.08
N VAL A 551 -9.42 -23.35 -3.47
CA VAL A 551 -9.69 -23.14 -2.04
C VAL A 551 -11.20 -23.26 -1.77
N GLU A 552 -12.01 -22.75 -2.69
CA GLU A 552 -13.47 -22.76 -2.62
C GLU A 552 -14.10 -24.16 -2.77
N LEU A 553 -13.32 -25.19 -3.12
CA LEU A 553 -13.77 -26.58 -3.11
C LEU A 553 -13.68 -27.24 -1.73
N ARG A 554 -13.11 -26.56 -0.74
CA ARG A 554 -12.97 -27.11 0.60
C ARG A 554 -14.33 -27.16 1.32
N PRO A 555 -14.58 -28.19 2.15
CA PRO A 555 -15.85 -28.34 2.86
C PRO A 555 -16.10 -27.28 3.95
N ASP A 556 -15.07 -26.52 4.34
CA ASP A 556 -15.12 -25.39 5.29
C ASP A 556 -15.22 -24.02 4.62
N VAL A 557 -15.57 -23.98 3.33
CA VAL A 557 -15.82 -22.75 2.57
C VAL A 557 -17.21 -22.83 1.94
N LEU A 558 -18.09 -21.92 2.32
CA LEU A 558 -19.39 -21.74 1.68
C LEU A 558 -19.23 -20.76 0.51
N THR A 559 -19.89 -21.03 -0.62
CA THR A 559 -19.87 -20.14 -1.79
C THR A 559 -21.27 -19.77 -2.24
N TYR A 560 -21.46 -18.49 -2.58
CA TYR A 560 -22.70 -17.96 -3.14
C TYR A 560 -22.39 -17.17 -4.39
N THR A 561 -22.92 -17.57 -5.54
CA THR A 561 -22.55 -17.00 -6.85
C THR A 561 -23.78 -16.39 -7.54
N THR A 562 -23.62 -15.23 -8.19
CA THR A 562 -24.68 -14.69 -9.05
C THR A 562 -24.85 -15.56 -10.30
N ALA A 563 -25.97 -15.39 -11.01
CA ALA A 563 -25.96 -15.74 -12.43
C ALA A 563 -24.89 -14.89 -13.16
N PRO A 564 -24.26 -15.41 -14.22
CA PRO A 564 -23.40 -14.61 -15.08
C PRO A 564 -24.10 -13.32 -15.53
N PHE A 565 -23.40 -12.20 -15.47
CA PHE A 565 -23.99 -10.92 -15.85
C PHE A 565 -24.21 -10.85 -17.35
N ALA A 566 -25.42 -10.43 -17.76
CA ALA A 566 -25.76 -10.26 -19.16
C ALA A 566 -24.99 -9.10 -19.83
N THR A 567 -24.60 -8.11 -19.03
CA THR A 567 -23.78 -6.95 -19.43
C THR A 567 -22.70 -6.74 -18.39
N ALA A 568 -21.59 -6.09 -18.75
CA ALA A 568 -20.57 -5.74 -17.78
C ALA A 568 -21.15 -4.91 -16.61
N LYS A 569 -20.60 -5.11 -15.42
CA LYS A 569 -20.96 -4.34 -14.21
C LYS A 569 -19.69 -3.85 -13.52
N THR A 570 -19.63 -2.56 -13.24
CA THR A 570 -18.51 -1.98 -12.48
C THR A 570 -18.85 -1.91 -11.00
N VAL A 571 -18.09 -2.62 -10.18
CA VAL A 571 -18.14 -2.57 -8.71
C VAL A 571 -17.11 -1.54 -8.24
N THR A 572 -17.56 -0.44 -7.65
CA THR A 572 -16.68 0.68 -7.22
C THR A 572 -17.02 1.13 -5.80
N GLY A 573 -16.15 0.80 -4.84
CA GLY A 573 -16.33 1.06 -3.41
C GLY A 573 -16.06 -0.19 -2.58
N SER A 574 -16.57 -0.22 -1.34
CA SER A 574 -16.56 -1.40 -0.48
C SER A 574 -17.89 -2.15 -0.58
N ALA A 575 -17.86 -3.48 -0.58
CA ALA A 575 -19.07 -4.29 -0.42
C ALA A 575 -19.34 -4.53 1.07
N THR A 576 -20.61 -4.55 1.46
CA THR A 576 -21.04 -4.92 2.82
C THR A 576 -21.69 -6.29 2.78
N ILE A 577 -21.14 -7.25 3.53
CA ILE A 577 -21.66 -8.61 3.63
C ILE A 577 -22.27 -8.75 5.04
N SER A 578 -23.60 -8.77 5.10
CA SER A 578 -24.36 -8.88 6.34
C SER A 578 -24.99 -10.27 6.39
N PHE A 579 -24.61 -11.10 7.36
CA PHE A 579 -25.11 -12.47 7.45
C PHE A 579 -25.41 -12.87 8.89
N TYR A 580 -26.40 -13.76 9.02
CA TYR A 580 -26.79 -14.35 10.30
C TYR A 580 -26.11 -15.69 10.46
N ALA A 581 -25.42 -15.88 11.58
CA ALA A 581 -24.71 -17.11 11.85
C ALA A 581 -24.74 -17.52 13.31
N SER A 582 -24.56 -18.82 13.55
CA SER A 582 -24.32 -19.39 14.87
C SER A 582 -23.10 -20.30 14.83
N SER A 583 -22.44 -20.46 15.98
CA SER A 583 -21.33 -21.39 16.17
C SER A 583 -21.62 -22.33 17.34
N THR A 584 -21.14 -23.57 17.30
CA THR A 584 -21.13 -24.43 18.48
C THR A 584 -20.07 -24.02 19.51
N ALA A 585 -19.15 -23.13 19.14
CA ALA A 585 -18.09 -22.61 20.00
C ALA A 585 -18.47 -21.31 20.72
N VAL A 586 -17.61 -20.91 21.66
CA VAL A 586 -17.73 -19.64 22.41
C VAL A 586 -17.00 -18.48 21.74
N ASP A 587 -16.17 -18.75 20.74
CA ASP A 587 -15.50 -17.77 19.88
C ASP A 587 -15.18 -18.43 18.53
N THR A 588 -15.01 -17.63 17.49
CA THR A 588 -14.52 -18.06 16.16
C THR A 588 -14.19 -16.80 15.35
N ASP A 589 -13.65 -16.96 14.14
CA ASP A 589 -13.44 -15.85 13.21
C ASP A 589 -14.37 -15.99 12.00
N TRP A 590 -14.66 -14.87 11.33
CA TRP A 590 -15.36 -14.85 10.06
C TRP A 590 -14.51 -14.16 9.01
N VAL A 591 -14.34 -14.84 7.87
CA VAL A 591 -13.67 -14.32 6.69
C VAL A 591 -14.65 -14.34 5.54
N VAL A 592 -14.81 -13.20 4.89
CA VAL A 592 -15.60 -13.05 3.68
C VAL A 592 -14.71 -12.63 2.53
N ARG A 593 -14.97 -13.20 1.35
CA ARG A 593 -14.22 -12.90 0.13
C ARG A 593 -15.15 -12.62 -1.02
N LEU A 594 -14.88 -11.54 -1.73
CA LEU A 594 -15.52 -11.18 -2.99
C LEU A 594 -14.61 -11.59 -4.15
N CYS A 595 -15.15 -12.35 -5.11
CA CYS A 595 -14.42 -12.83 -6.29
C CYS A 595 -15.17 -12.54 -7.59
N GLU A 596 -14.41 -12.32 -8.65
CA GLU A 596 -14.87 -12.42 -10.04
C GLU A 596 -14.73 -13.87 -10.51
N VAL A 597 -15.82 -14.46 -10.99
CA VAL A 597 -15.81 -15.81 -11.56
C VAL A 597 -15.83 -15.75 -13.08
N THR A 598 -14.80 -16.28 -13.73
CA THR A 598 -14.69 -16.30 -15.19
C THR A 598 -15.46 -17.48 -15.80
N PRO A 599 -15.81 -17.44 -17.10
CA PRO A 599 -16.46 -18.57 -17.79
C PRO A 599 -15.65 -19.87 -17.75
N GLU A 600 -14.33 -19.76 -17.62
CA GLU A 600 -13.41 -20.90 -17.51
C GLU A 600 -13.34 -21.48 -16.08
N GLY A 601 -14.03 -20.87 -15.13
CA GLY A 601 -14.15 -21.35 -13.74
C GLY A 601 -13.07 -20.85 -12.79
N LYS A 602 -12.26 -19.85 -13.18
CA LYS A 602 -11.37 -19.16 -12.23
C LYS A 602 -12.19 -18.31 -11.27
N SER A 603 -11.75 -18.17 -10.03
CA SER A 603 -12.36 -17.31 -9.01
C SER A 603 -11.33 -16.29 -8.53
N ILE A 604 -11.23 -15.17 -9.24
CA ILE A 604 -10.20 -14.16 -9.00
C ILE A 604 -10.62 -13.25 -7.85
N LYS A 605 -9.80 -13.20 -6.81
CA LYS A 605 -10.07 -12.36 -5.63
C LYS A 605 -10.13 -10.87 -6.00
N LEU A 606 -11.22 -10.22 -5.58
CA LEU A 606 -11.40 -8.77 -5.66
C LEU A 606 -11.09 -8.12 -4.31
N ALA A 607 -11.74 -8.57 -3.24
CA ALA A 607 -11.59 -7.98 -1.91
C ALA A 607 -11.92 -8.99 -0.81
N ASP A 608 -11.32 -8.80 0.37
CA ASP A 608 -11.59 -9.58 1.58
C ASP A 608 -12.12 -8.70 2.71
N GLY A 609 -12.80 -9.31 3.68
CA GLY A 609 -13.14 -8.73 4.97
C GLY A 609 -12.97 -9.75 6.11
N PHE A 610 -12.68 -9.26 7.31
CA PHE A 610 -12.34 -10.10 8.47
C PHE A 610 -13.05 -9.57 9.71
N LEU A 611 -13.52 -10.47 10.57
CA LEU A 611 -14.11 -10.12 11.87
C LEU A 611 -13.96 -11.27 12.86
N GLY A 612 -13.37 -11.02 14.03
CA GLY A 612 -13.43 -11.95 15.16
C GLY A 612 -14.82 -11.91 15.78
N ALA A 613 -15.47 -13.05 15.99
CA ALA A 613 -16.87 -13.12 16.41
C ALA A 613 -17.12 -12.51 17.80
N THR A 614 -16.13 -12.55 18.68
CA THR A 614 -16.13 -11.86 19.98
C THR A 614 -16.22 -10.33 19.85
N PHE A 615 -15.82 -9.76 18.70
CA PHE A 615 -15.83 -8.33 18.42
C PHE A 615 -17.02 -7.85 17.57
N ARG A 616 -17.98 -8.72 17.28
CA ARG A 616 -19.14 -8.44 16.41
C ARG A 616 -19.94 -7.18 16.79
N GLU A 617 -19.95 -6.81 18.07
CA GLU A 617 -20.69 -5.66 18.60
C GLU A 617 -19.78 -4.50 19.02
N SER A 618 -18.55 -4.78 19.47
CA SER A 618 -17.64 -3.76 19.99
C SER A 618 -16.20 -4.25 20.07
N PHE A 619 -15.24 -3.38 19.70
CA PHE A 619 -13.82 -3.60 19.98
C PHE A 619 -13.44 -3.30 21.44
N THR A 620 -14.17 -2.43 22.15
CA THR A 620 -13.87 -2.06 23.55
C THR A 620 -14.42 -3.06 24.56
N GLU A 621 -15.62 -3.59 24.28
CA GLU A 621 -16.35 -4.51 25.17
C GLU A 621 -16.60 -5.83 24.43
N PRO A 622 -15.53 -6.61 24.15
CA PRO A 622 -15.68 -7.92 23.52
C PRO A 622 -16.57 -8.84 24.36
N SER A 623 -17.42 -9.63 23.70
CA SER A 623 -18.27 -10.61 24.36
C SER A 623 -18.25 -11.96 23.66
N LEU A 624 -18.02 -13.03 24.42
CA LEU A 624 -18.04 -14.39 23.90
C LEU A 624 -19.42 -14.75 23.33
N LEU A 625 -19.44 -15.69 22.39
CA LEU A 625 -20.65 -16.27 21.85
C LEU A 625 -21.30 -17.20 22.89
N THR A 626 -22.63 -17.19 22.89
CA THR A 626 -23.41 -18.31 23.43
C THR A 626 -23.54 -19.38 22.34
N PRO A 627 -23.10 -20.63 22.57
CA PRO A 627 -23.20 -21.69 21.57
C PRO A 627 -24.61 -21.85 20.99
N ASN A 628 -24.69 -21.98 19.67
CA ASN A 628 -25.90 -22.13 18.86
C ASN A 628 -26.86 -20.93 18.87
N GLN A 629 -26.51 -19.82 19.51
CA GLN A 629 -27.27 -18.58 19.37
C GLN A 629 -26.94 -17.93 18.02
N VAL A 630 -27.99 -17.44 17.34
CA VAL A 630 -27.86 -16.72 16.06
C VAL A 630 -27.51 -15.26 16.33
N TYR A 631 -26.45 -14.77 15.69
CA TYR A 631 -26.01 -13.39 15.70
C TYR A 631 -25.97 -12.82 14.29
N LEU A 632 -26.13 -11.50 14.17
CA LEU A 632 -25.85 -10.78 12.94
C LEU A 632 -24.37 -10.38 12.91
N TYR A 633 -23.72 -10.63 11.78
CA TYR A 633 -22.37 -10.16 11.49
C TYR A 633 -22.44 -9.23 10.27
N GLU A 634 -21.78 -8.08 10.36
CA GLU A 634 -21.66 -7.13 9.26
C GLU A 634 -20.18 -6.90 8.99
N ILE A 635 -19.72 -7.31 7.80
CA ILE A 635 -18.33 -7.21 7.41
C ILE A 635 -18.23 -6.38 6.14
N GLU A 636 -17.48 -5.30 6.20
CA GLU A 636 -17.11 -4.49 5.04
C GLU A 636 -15.84 -5.07 4.42
N THR A 637 -15.84 -5.25 3.09
CA THR A 637 -14.65 -5.69 2.36
C THR A 637 -13.68 -4.52 2.18
N ALA A 638 -12.43 -4.83 1.86
CA ALA A 638 -11.55 -3.83 1.25
C ALA A 638 -12.23 -3.18 0.02
N ARG A 639 -11.91 -1.91 -0.21
CA ARG A 639 -12.42 -1.13 -1.35
C ARG A 639 -11.80 -1.60 -2.67
N ILE A 640 -12.56 -1.54 -3.75
CA ILE A 640 -12.06 -1.85 -5.10
C ILE A 640 -12.79 -1.03 -6.16
N SER A 641 -12.19 -0.90 -7.35
CA SER A 641 -12.90 -0.59 -8.59
C SER A 641 -12.58 -1.65 -9.64
N ALA A 642 -13.58 -2.45 -10.01
CA ALA A 642 -13.44 -3.56 -10.96
C ALA A 642 -14.67 -3.67 -11.87
N GLU A 643 -14.44 -3.70 -13.18
CA GLU A 643 -15.45 -4.00 -14.19
C GLU A 643 -15.49 -5.50 -14.46
N ILE A 644 -16.53 -6.13 -13.94
CA ILE A 644 -16.84 -7.54 -14.14
C ILE A 644 -17.45 -7.70 -15.54
N GLN A 645 -16.80 -8.48 -16.39
CA GLN A 645 -17.17 -8.59 -17.79
C GLN A 645 -18.51 -9.30 -18.00
N ALA A 646 -19.15 -9.07 -19.15
CA ALA A 646 -20.35 -9.83 -19.52
C ALA A 646 -20.01 -11.33 -19.63
N GLY A 647 -20.87 -12.18 -19.08
CA GLY A 647 -20.63 -13.63 -18.98
C GLY A 647 -19.80 -14.05 -17.75
N HIS A 648 -19.23 -13.11 -17.00
CA HIS A 648 -18.63 -13.38 -15.69
C HIS A 648 -19.67 -13.27 -14.59
N ALA A 649 -19.38 -13.84 -13.42
CA ALA A 649 -20.25 -13.77 -12.26
C ALA A 649 -19.51 -13.18 -11.04
N LEU A 650 -20.27 -12.78 -10.03
CA LEU A 650 -19.72 -12.37 -8.74
C LEU A 650 -19.95 -13.49 -7.73
N ARG A 651 -18.93 -13.81 -6.95
CA ARG A 651 -19.00 -14.80 -5.87
C ARG A 651 -18.67 -14.18 -4.53
N VAL A 652 -19.44 -14.56 -3.51
CA VAL A 652 -19.09 -14.36 -2.11
C VAL A 652 -18.76 -15.71 -1.49
N SER A 653 -17.59 -15.80 -0.89
CA SER A 653 -17.13 -16.99 -0.16
C SER A 653 -17.04 -16.66 1.34
N ILE A 654 -17.52 -17.57 2.20
CA ILE A 654 -17.54 -17.41 3.66
C ILE A 654 -16.82 -18.60 4.31
N THR A 655 -15.87 -18.32 5.20
CA THR A 655 -15.16 -19.33 5.99
C THR A 655 -14.79 -18.75 7.36
N SER A 656 -14.16 -19.55 8.23
CA SER A 656 -13.72 -19.14 9.58
C SER A 656 -12.21 -18.98 9.72
N SER A 657 -11.45 -18.93 8.62
CA SER A 657 -10.01 -18.77 8.69
C SER A 657 -9.39 -18.24 7.40
N ALA A 658 -8.23 -17.60 7.54
CA ALA A 658 -7.35 -17.19 6.46
C ALA A 658 -5.91 -17.43 6.92
N ALA A 659 -5.49 -18.69 6.89
CA ALA A 659 -4.15 -19.09 7.31
C ALA A 659 -3.09 -18.28 6.56
N ASN A 660 -1.97 -18.00 7.22
CA ASN A 660 -0.90 -17.11 6.77
C ASN A 660 -1.23 -15.60 6.80
N TYR A 661 -2.50 -15.20 6.89
CA TYR A 661 -2.88 -13.78 7.03
C TYR A 661 -3.30 -13.42 8.46
N ILE A 662 -4.18 -14.24 9.06
CA ILE A 662 -4.57 -14.17 10.48
C ILE A 662 -4.17 -15.45 11.19
N PHE A 663 -3.91 -15.39 12.50
CA PHE A 663 -3.72 -16.62 13.27
C PHE A 663 -5.06 -17.34 13.41
N PRO A 664 -5.14 -18.66 13.12
CA PRO A 664 -6.38 -19.41 13.28
C PRO A 664 -6.95 -19.28 14.69
N ASN A 665 -8.24 -18.97 14.80
CA ASN A 665 -8.95 -18.97 16.07
C ASN A 665 -9.10 -20.40 16.57
N SER A 666 -8.82 -20.65 17.85
CA SER A 666 -8.92 -21.99 18.43
C SER A 666 -10.33 -22.46 18.75
N ASN A 667 -11.33 -21.60 18.54
CA ASN A 667 -12.72 -21.78 18.96
C ASN A 667 -12.91 -21.88 20.48
N THR A 668 -11.96 -21.35 21.25
CA THR A 668 -12.00 -21.26 22.72
C THR A 668 -12.04 -19.80 23.18
N ALA A 669 -12.30 -19.56 24.46
CA ALA A 669 -12.25 -18.22 25.04
C ALA A 669 -10.85 -17.57 24.99
N GLU A 670 -9.78 -18.35 24.77
CA GLU A 670 -8.41 -17.84 24.57
C GLU A 670 -8.13 -17.48 23.10
N GLY A 671 -9.10 -17.68 22.20
CA GLY A 671 -9.06 -17.28 20.80
C GLY A 671 -7.84 -17.82 20.06
N PHE A 672 -7.18 -16.98 19.26
CA PHE A 672 -6.01 -17.37 18.47
C PHE A 672 -4.79 -17.81 19.30
N ASN A 673 -4.70 -17.50 20.61
CA ASN A 673 -3.49 -17.75 21.40
C ASN A 673 -3.53 -19.06 22.22
N SER A 674 -4.69 -19.73 22.23
CA SER A 674 -4.90 -20.98 22.96
C SER A 674 -3.91 -22.07 22.57
N GLY A 675 -3.52 -22.91 23.53
CA GLY A 675 -2.81 -24.17 23.28
C GLY A 675 -3.74 -25.36 22.96
N ILE A 676 -5.05 -25.14 22.95
CA ILE A 676 -6.08 -26.15 22.71
C ILE A 676 -6.97 -25.68 21.56
N ASN A 677 -7.14 -26.53 20.54
CA ASN A 677 -8.04 -26.29 19.42
C ASN A 677 -9.30 -27.15 19.54
N LEU A 678 -10.47 -26.53 19.28
CA LEU A 678 -11.76 -27.21 19.22
C LEU A 678 -12.31 -27.11 17.81
N VAL A 679 -12.84 -28.22 17.28
CA VAL A 679 -13.61 -28.18 16.03
C VAL A 679 -14.98 -27.57 16.34
N ALA A 680 -15.38 -26.58 15.56
CA ALA A 680 -16.66 -25.90 15.69
C ALA A 680 -17.51 -26.08 14.44
N GLU A 681 -18.82 -26.27 14.63
CA GLU A 681 -19.78 -26.23 13.54
C GLU A 681 -20.29 -24.80 13.42
N GLN A 682 -20.21 -24.29 12.19
CA GLN A 682 -20.66 -22.96 11.81
C GLN A 682 -21.92 -23.11 10.97
N THR A 683 -22.95 -22.32 11.27
CA THR A 683 -24.22 -22.36 10.53
C THR A 683 -24.56 -20.97 10.03
N ILE A 684 -24.84 -20.84 8.72
CA ILE A 684 -25.28 -19.59 8.09
C ILE A 684 -26.77 -19.71 7.75
N TYR A 685 -27.54 -18.73 8.21
CA TYR A 685 -28.98 -18.65 8.02
C TYR A 685 -29.31 -17.67 6.91
N HIS A 686 -30.16 -18.05 5.96
CA HIS A 686 -30.52 -17.21 4.80
C HIS A 686 -32.00 -17.35 4.41
N ASN A 687 -32.87 -17.43 5.43
CA ASN A 687 -34.32 -17.56 5.27
C ASN A 687 -35.03 -16.20 5.49
N GLN A 688 -36.36 -16.16 5.41
CA GLN A 688 -37.13 -14.91 5.61
C GLN A 688 -36.89 -14.23 6.96
N GLN A 689 -36.65 -14.99 8.03
CA GLN A 689 -36.37 -14.43 9.36
C GLN A 689 -34.93 -13.87 9.44
N TYR A 690 -33.99 -14.51 8.74
CA TYR A 690 -32.57 -14.21 8.75
C TYR A 690 -32.08 -13.89 7.32
N PRO A 691 -32.38 -12.68 6.80
CA PRO A 691 -32.12 -12.34 5.41
C PRO A 691 -30.65 -11.97 5.18
N SER A 692 -29.75 -12.96 5.23
CA SER A 692 -28.34 -12.79 4.88
C SER A 692 -28.18 -12.29 3.45
N LYS A 693 -27.29 -11.31 3.26
CA LYS A 693 -27.20 -10.51 2.04
C LYS A 693 -25.79 -9.93 1.84
N VAL A 694 -25.53 -9.56 0.59
CA VAL A 694 -24.44 -8.69 0.18
C VAL A 694 -25.01 -7.42 -0.44
N VAL A 695 -24.43 -6.28 -0.09
CA VAL A 695 -24.71 -4.97 -0.67
C VAL A 695 -23.50 -4.54 -1.48
N ILE A 696 -23.67 -4.36 -2.78
CA ILE A 696 -22.59 -4.12 -3.73
C ILE A 696 -22.72 -2.70 -4.30
N PRO A 697 -21.66 -1.90 -4.30
CA PRO A 697 -21.67 -0.56 -4.88
C PRO A 697 -21.45 -0.63 -6.39
N ILE A 698 -22.51 -0.51 -7.17
CA ILE A 698 -22.45 -0.54 -8.64
C ILE A 698 -22.33 0.88 -9.19
N GLU A 699 -21.25 1.16 -9.90
CA GLU A 699 -21.06 2.39 -10.66
C GLU A 699 -21.95 2.36 -11.91
N LYS A 700 -22.74 3.42 -12.12
CA LYS A 700 -23.57 3.59 -13.32
C LYS A 700 -22.86 4.50 -14.32
N ASP A 701 -23.00 4.18 -15.61
CA ASP A 701 -22.42 4.96 -16.71
C ASP A 701 -22.88 6.43 -16.75
#